data_AF-A0AAV9RPD1-F1
#
_entry.id   AF-A0AAV9RPD1-F1
#
_cell.length_a   1.000
_cell.length_b   1.000
_cell.length_c   1.000
_cell.angle_alpha   90.00
_cell.angle_beta   90.00
_cell.angle_gamma   90.00
#
_symmetry.space_group_name_H-M   'P 1'
#
loop_
_entity.id
_entity.type
_entity.pdbx_description
1 polymer ?
#
loop_
_entity_poly.entity_id
_entity_poly.type
_entity_poly.pdbx_seq_one_letter_code
_entity_poly.pdbx_strand_id
1 'polypeptide(L)'
;MTSSSDKPAGMSLGTYLRTNSYHLSHNRPRGKPSPLNGITPPYLSDLGNLKDPVTIPCGHSYCRNCIKNHWNGEDQRRIYSCPQCRKTFTPRPVLEKNRKIEALMEKIKNAAPADHCYAGPEDVACDVCTERKMKAVKLCLVCLASYCDNHLQPHYSAPPLKKHKLVNPSKKLQNNICSRHDEVMKIFCRTDQQCICYLCSMDQHKGHETVPAAAERTEKQKELQVSRQQIQQRIQDQEKDLKLLQKEDPVTIPCGHSYCMNCIKEHWDGEDQRRIHSCPRCRKTFRQRPALLKNIMLPELVEDLKKTGLQAPPADHRYAKPKDVACDVCTGEEGKLSDPKHKLVDPSKNLQENICSRHDEVMKIFCRTDQQCICYLCSMDEHKGHETIPAAAERTEKQKELQVSREQILQRIQDQEKDLKLLQQEVEAINVSADKAIETKRSSDVKQQIRSQQETEVSRVKELQEKLEQEITELKRKDAELVQLSNTEDHNQFLHNYPSLSALRESTHSSSINIRPLRYFEDVTAAVSELIDKLQDILRDTWTNISLMVTEVDVLLLRPEPKTRADFLKYFRHITLDPHTAYKHLCLSDENRRATLMKQQQSYPDHPDRFSAWIQVLSRESLTGRCYWEVEWEGRGVEVAVSYHNISRAGNSDKCAFGVNDKSWALHCDSKSYKYRHNKVQTTLSGPVSSRVGVFLDHRAGILSFYSVSETMTLLRRVQTTFTQPLHAGIQFFYYYLYYSGGDTAEFIKLSQD
;
A
#
# COMPACT_ATOMS: atom_id res chain seq x y z
N MET A 1 -39.35 -49.23 -17.30
CA MET A 1 -38.40 -49.00 -18.41
C MET A 1 -37.02 -49.42 -17.90
N THR A 2 -36.71 -50.73 -17.90
CA THR A 2 -36.09 -51.54 -19.00
C THR A 2 -34.59 -51.26 -19.11
N SER A 3 -33.65 -52.21 -18.95
CA SER A 3 -33.62 -53.69 -19.13
C SER A 3 -32.74 -54.39 -18.04
N SER A 4 -33.15 -55.46 -17.32
CA SER A 4 -32.99 -56.93 -17.58
C SER A 4 -31.55 -57.45 -17.88
N SER A 5 -31.03 -58.61 -17.40
CA SER A 5 -31.40 -59.69 -16.43
C SER A 5 -30.24 -60.76 -16.36
N ASP A 6 -30.15 -61.88 -15.61
CA ASP A 6 -31.04 -62.58 -14.64
C ASP A 6 -30.34 -63.35 -13.46
N LYS A 7 -29.90 -64.63 -13.60
CA LYS A 7 -29.72 -65.63 -12.50
C LYS A 7 -28.52 -66.65 -12.61
N PRO A 8 -28.24 -67.54 -11.61
CA PRO A 8 -26.92 -68.21 -11.37
C PRO A 8 -26.84 -69.77 -11.36
N ALA A 9 -25.64 -70.36 -11.13
CA ALA A 9 -25.31 -71.80 -10.86
C ALA A 9 -23.90 -71.96 -10.18
N GLY A 10 -23.38 -73.10 -9.66
CA GLY A 10 -23.94 -74.47 -9.52
C GLY A 10 -23.07 -75.66 -8.96
N MET A 11 -22.13 -75.48 -8.00
CA MET A 11 -21.50 -76.52 -7.11
C MET A 11 -20.77 -77.82 -7.60
N SER A 12 -19.55 -78.05 -7.07
CA SER A 12 -18.89 -79.38 -6.76
C SER A 12 -18.45 -80.31 -7.94
N LEU A 13 -17.58 -81.35 -7.85
CA LEU A 13 -16.76 -82.09 -6.83
C LEU A 13 -15.27 -82.22 -7.33
N GLY A 14 -14.26 -82.88 -6.73
CA GLY A 14 -14.02 -83.53 -5.41
C GLY A 14 -12.91 -84.62 -5.39
N THR A 15 -12.16 -84.75 -4.28
CA THR A 15 -11.31 -85.90 -3.79
C THR A 15 -10.24 -86.60 -4.66
N TYR A 16 -8.99 -86.78 -4.14
CA TYR A 16 -8.44 -88.09 -3.66
C TYR A 16 -6.94 -88.07 -3.18
N LEU A 17 -6.67 -88.43 -1.91
CA LEU A 17 -5.44 -89.07 -1.30
C LEU A 17 -4.01 -88.48 -1.57
N ARG A 18 -2.90 -88.84 -0.87
CA ARG A 18 -2.58 -89.82 0.22
C ARG A 18 -1.41 -89.32 1.11
N THR A 19 -1.15 -89.97 2.25
CA THR A 19 0.00 -89.73 3.17
C THR A 19 0.95 -90.93 3.25
N ASN A 20 2.23 -90.72 3.63
CA ASN A 20 2.90 -91.32 4.81
C ASN A 20 4.43 -91.07 4.90
N SER A 21 4.99 -91.34 6.09
CA SER A 21 6.37 -91.14 6.57
C SER A 21 7.32 -92.34 6.36
N TYR A 22 8.64 -92.18 6.60
CA TYR A 22 9.47 -93.06 7.48
C TYR A 22 10.91 -92.50 7.75
N HIS A 23 11.81 -93.29 8.34
CA HIS A 23 12.92 -92.88 9.24
C HIS A 23 14.37 -92.83 8.67
N LEU A 24 15.23 -92.04 9.35
CA LEU A 24 16.68 -92.22 9.64
C LEU A 24 17.75 -92.28 8.53
N SER A 25 18.81 -91.47 8.65
CA SER A 25 20.16 -91.95 9.07
C SER A 25 21.30 -90.89 9.17
N HIS A 26 22.12 -91.02 10.22
CA HIS A 26 23.59 -90.86 10.34
C HIS A 26 24.42 -89.58 9.99
N ASN A 27 25.12 -89.09 11.04
CA ASN A 27 26.61 -88.99 11.20
C ASN A 27 27.33 -87.64 11.42
N ARG A 28 28.56 -87.77 11.97
CA ARG A 28 29.39 -86.75 12.68
C ARG A 28 30.36 -85.98 11.78
N PRO A 29 30.80 -84.77 12.18
CA PRO A 29 32.03 -84.14 11.67
C PRO A 29 33.29 -84.49 12.51
N ARG A 30 34.46 -84.51 11.86
CA ARG A 30 35.81 -84.51 12.48
C ARG A 30 36.85 -83.94 11.50
N GLY A 31 37.85 -83.22 12.00
CA GLY A 31 39.13 -82.98 11.32
C GLY A 31 39.23 -81.71 10.45
N LYS A 32 40.37 -81.01 10.57
CA LYS A 32 40.83 -79.96 9.64
C LYS A 32 41.67 -80.59 8.52
N PRO A 33 41.87 -79.87 7.41
CA PRO A 33 43.25 -79.51 7.05
C PRO A 33 43.47 -77.99 6.99
N SER A 34 44.68 -77.57 6.62
CA SER A 34 45.06 -76.16 6.41
C SER A 34 46.05 -76.07 5.22
N PRO A 35 46.61 -74.90 4.88
CA PRO A 35 46.05 -74.01 3.87
C PRO A 35 46.83 -74.03 2.54
N LEU A 36 46.20 -73.61 1.45
CA LEU A 36 46.88 -73.24 0.20
C LEU A 36 46.35 -71.93 -0.38
N ASN A 37 47.31 -71.09 -0.76
CA ASN A 37 47.23 -69.79 -1.44
C ASN A 37 45.93 -69.44 -2.16
N GLY A 38 45.20 -68.47 -1.63
CA GLY A 38 44.14 -67.74 -2.34
C GLY A 38 44.02 -66.32 -1.77
N ILE A 39 44.29 -65.31 -2.60
CA ILE A 39 44.09 -63.90 -2.20
C ILE A 39 42.60 -63.66 -2.11
N THR A 40 42.07 -63.55 -0.89
CA THR A 40 40.68 -63.16 -0.65
C THR A 40 40.48 -61.71 -1.11
N PRO A 41 39.51 -61.43 -2.00
CA PRO A 41 39.14 -60.05 -2.30
C PRO A 41 38.64 -59.37 -1.02
N PRO A 42 39.02 -58.11 -0.75
CA PRO A 42 38.47 -57.37 0.38
C PRO A 42 36.96 -57.20 0.17
N TYR A 43 36.18 -57.75 1.09
CA TYR A 43 34.74 -57.52 1.16
C TYR A 43 34.45 -56.08 1.63
N LEU A 44 33.18 -55.71 1.66
CA LEU A 44 32.70 -54.32 1.67
C LEU A 44 32.77 -53.62 3.06
N SER A 45 33.83 -53.87 3.83
CA SER A 45 34.07 -53.33 5.18
C SER A 45 35.08 -52.17 5.24
N ASP A 46 36.07 -52.14 4.35
CA ASP A 46 37.33 -51.42 4.61
C ASP A 46 37.43 -50.00 3.99
N LEU A 47 36.36 -49.21 4.09
CA LEU A 47 36.36 -47.80 3.65
C LEU A 47 37.30 -46.89 4.49
N GLY A 48 37.83 -47.36 5.61
CA GLY A 48 38.69 -46.57 6.49
C GLY A 48 40.15 -46.36 6.02
N ASN A 49 40.66 -47.18 5.09
CA ASN A 49 42.12 -47.28 4.84
C ASN A 49 42.59 -47.12 3.38
N LEU A 50 41.74 -46.64 2.46
CA LEU A 50 42.12 -46.36 1.08
C LEU A 50 42.99 -45.08 0.96
N LYS A 51 44.32 -45.23 1.09
CA LYS A 51 45.29 -44.18 0.76
C LYS A 51 45.31 -43.93 -0.75
N ASP A 52 45.24 -42.65 -1.15
CA ASP A 52 45.10 -42.18 -2.53
C ASP A 52 44.02 -42.93 -3.34
N PRO A 53 42.73 -42.67 -3.09
CA PRO A 53 41.65 -43.25 -3.89
C PRO A 53 41.69 -42.72 -5.33
N VAL A 54 41.65 -43.63 -6.30
CA VAL A 54 41.59 -43.36 -7.74
C VAL A 54 40.41 -44.11 -8.36
N THR A 55 39.74 -43.49 -9.33
CA THR A 55 38.57 -44.07 -10.02
C THR A 55 38.95 -44.37 -11.46
N ILE A 56 38.67 -45.59 -11.93
CA ILE A 56 38.93 -45.99 -13.33
C ILE A 56 37.67 -45.82 -14.19
N PRO A 57 37.76 -45.78 -15.54
CA PRO A 57 36.64 -45.36 -16.40
C PRO A 57 35.37 -46.24 -16.41
N CYS A 58 35.35 -47.33 -15.65
CA CYS A 58 34.13 -48.10 -15.36
C CYS A 58 33.46 -47.74 -14.01
N GLY A 59 33.82 -46.60 -13.40
CA GLY A 59 33.26 -46.08 -12.15
C GLY A 59 33.79 -46.73 -10.86
N HIS A 60 34.46 -47.87 -10.96
CA HIS A 60 35.05 -48.55 -9.81
C HIS A 60 36.28 -47.81 -9.29
N SER A 61 36.47 -47.83 -7.96
CA SER A 61 37.51 -47.04 -7.28
C SER A 61 38.38 -47.90 -6.36
N TYR A 62 39.69 -47.64 -6.38
CA TYR A 62 40.72 -48.44 -5.71
C TYR A 62 41.81 -47.55 -5.10
N CYS A 63 42.68 -48.11 -4.27
CA CYS A 63 43.87 -47.39 -3.83
C CYS A 63 44.87 -47.31 -5.00
N ARG A 64 45.56 -46.17 -5.18
CA ARG A 64 46.41 -45.94 -6.37
C ARG A 64 47.50 -46.99 -6.55
N ASN A 65 48.03 -47.55 -5.46
CA ASN A 65 49.02 -48.62 -5.50
C ASN A 65 48.39 -49.99 -5.78
N CYS A 66 47.16 -50.23 -5.30
CA CYS A 66 46.42 -51.47 -5.45
C CYS A 66 46.13 -51.78 -6.93
N ILE A 67 45.55 -50.81 -7.65
CA ILE A 67 45.22 -50.96 -9.07
C ILE A 67 46.48 -50.91 -9.96
N LYS A 68 47.53 -50.18 -9.56
CA LYS A 68 48.85 -50.26 -10.21
C LYS A 68 49.41 -51.68 -10.11
N ASN A 69 49.48 -52.27 -8.91
CA ASN A 69 50.05 -53.60 -8.71
C ASN A 69 49.29 -54.69 -9.47
N HIS A 70 47.95 -54.60 -9.54
CA HIS A 70 47.13 -55.47 -10.39
C HIS A 70 47.55 -55.39 -11.87
N TRP A 71 47.61 -54.17 -12.42
CA TRP A 71 48.01 -53.95 -13.82
C TRP A 71 49.47 -54.24 -14.11
N ASN A 72 50.37 -54.08 -13.14
CA ASN A 72 51.79 -54.42 -13.29
C ASN A 72 52.01 -55.93 -13.46
N GLY A 73 51.06 -56.77 -13.02
CA GLY A 73 51.04 -58.20 -13.34
C GLY A 73 50.48 -58.53 -14.74
N GLU A 74 49.69 -57.62 -15.33
CA GLU A 74 49.07 -57.79 -16.66
C GLU A 74 49.92 -57.20 -17.81
N ASP A 75 50.97 -56.42 -17.52
CA ASP A 75 51.73 -55.62 -18.49
C ASP A 75 52.34 -56.42 -19.67
N GLN A 76 52.49 -57.74 -19.56
CA GLN A 76 52.87 -58.62 -20.68
C GLN A 76 51.84 -58.69 -21.82
N ARG A 77 50.56 -58.35 -21.57
CA ARG A 77 49.47 -58.46 -22.56
C ARG A 77 48.92 -57.14 -23.09
N ARG A 78 49.42 -55.99 -22.60
CA ARG A 78 48.96 -54.62 -22.93
C ARG A 78 47.45 -54.34 -22.76
N ILE A 79 46.70 -55.25 -22.14
CA ILE A 79 45.26 -55.15 -21.87
C ILE A 79 45.08 -55.05 -20.37
N TYR A 80 44.44 -53.99 -19.89
CA TYR A 80 44.30 -53.71 -18.47
C TYR A 80 42.87 -54.02 -18.00
N SER A 81 42.68 -54.87 -17.00
CA SER A 81 41.36 -55.28 -16.52
C SER A 81 40.89 -54.53 -15.26
N CYS A 82 39.58 -54.39 -15.09
CA CYS A 82 38.97 -53.98 -13.82
C CYS A 82 38.88 -55.19 -12.86
N PRO A 83 39.45 -55.15 -11.64
CA PRO A 83 39.36 -56.25 -10.67
C PRO A 83 37.93 -56.71 -10.36
N GLN A 84 36.97 -55.79 -10.26
CA GLN A 84 35.59 -56.11 -9.86
C GLN A 84 34.69 -56.50 -11.04
N CYS A 85 34.68 -55.73 -12.14
CA CYS A 85 33.77 -55.95 -13.27
C CYS A 85 34.42 -56.56 -14.53
N ARG A 86 35.74 -56.85 -14.49
CA ARG A 86 36.55 -57.44 -15.57
C ARG A 86 36.55 -56.69 -16.92
N LYS A 87 35.87 -55.54 -17.03
CA LYS A 87 35.94 -54.66 -18.20
C LYS A 87 37.39 -54.29 -18.49
N THR A 88 37.80 -54.45 -19.75
CA THR A 88 39.15 -54.22 -20.25
C THR A 88 39.32 -52.81 -20.81
N PHE A 89 40.57 -52.32 -20.80
CA PHE A 89 40.95 -51.02 -21.31
C PHE A 89 42.24 -51.09 -22.13
N THR A 90 42.23 -50.40 -23.27
CA THR A 90 43.39 -50.13 -24.13
C THR A 90 43.22 -48.70 -24.69
N PRO A 91 44.18 -47.77 -24.51
CA PRO A 91 45.43 -47.87 -23.73
C PRO A 91 45.20 -47.92 -22.21
N ARG A 92 46.29 -47.91 -21.43
CA ARG A 92 46.27 -47.91 -19.95
C ARG A 92 45.54 -46.67 -19.41
N PRO A 93 44.49 -46.80 -18.58
CA PRO A 93 43.78 -45.65 -18.04
C PRO A 93 44.66 -44.76 -17.15
N VAL A 94 44.54 -43.44 -17.30
CA VAL A 94 45.22 -42.47 -16.44
C VAL A 94 44.59 -42.49 -15.04
N LEU A 95 45.42 -42.63 -14.01
CA LEU A 95 44.98 -42.75 -12.61
C LEU A 95 45.07 -41.40 -11.88
N GLU A 96 44.04 -40.57 -12.05
CA GLU A 96 43.88 -39.32 -11.31
C GLU A 96 43.29 -39.53 -9.90
N LYS A 97 43.61 -38.63 -8.97
CA LYS A 97 43.24 -38.73 -7.56
C LYS A 97 41.83 -38.19 -7.31
N ASN A 98 40.93 -39.04 -6.83
CA ASN A 98 39.54 -38.67 -6.60
C ASN A 98 39.38 -37.89 -5.28
N ARG A 99 39.59 -36.58 -5.36
CA ARG A 99 39.45 -35.63 -4.23
C ARG A 99 38.07 -35.69 -3.54
N LYS A 100 37.01 -36.10 -4.23
CA LYS A 100 35.66 -36.23 -3.64
C LYS A 100 35.53 -37.46 -2.74
N ILE A 101 36.12 -38.60 -3.14
CA ILE A 101 36.20 -39.80 -2.29
C ILE A 101 37.15 -39.55 -1.11
N GLU A 102 38.28 -38.88 -1.33
CA GLU A 102 39.21 -38.49 -0.26
C GLU A 102 38.53 -37.59 0.79
N ALA A 103 37.83 -36.53 0.38
CA ALA A 103 37.09 -35.66 1.29
C ALA A 103 35.92 -36.36 2.01
N LEU A 104 35.34 -37.41 1.41
CA LEU A 104 34.37 -38.28 2.07
C LEU A 104 35.04 -39.23 3.06
N MET A 105 36.24 -39.74 2.76
CA MET A 105 36.99 -40.63 3.64
C MET A 105 37.56 -39.94 4.87
N GLU A 106 38.01 -38.69 4.79
CA GLU A 106 38.36 -37.92 6.01
C GLU A 106 37.11 -37.63 6.85
N LYS A 107 35.93 -37.43 6.24
CA LYS A 107 34.66 -37.34 6.99
C LYS A 107 34.24 -38.68 7.62
N ILE A 108 34.61 -39.83 7.03
CA ILE A 108 34.34 -41.17 7.58
C ILE A 108 35.37 -41.59 8.64
N LYS A 109 36.65 -41.18 8.53
CA LYS A 109 37.64 -41.36 9.61
C LYS A 109 37.22 -40.64 10.89
N ASN A 110 36.67 -39.44 10.75
CA ASN A 110 36.07 -38.69 11.85
C ASN A 110 34.69 -39.23 12.28
N ALA A 111 34.28 -40.40 11.76
CA ALA A 111 33.01 -41.08 12.05
C ALA A 111 33.16 -42.62 12.01
N ALA A 112 34.19 -43.16 12.68
CA ALA A 112 34.46 -44.60 12.80
C ALA A 112 34.34 -45.10 14.27
N PRO A 113 34.07 -46.40 14.51
CA PRO A 113 33.48 -46.84 15.78
C PRO A 113 34.43 -47.50 16.81
N ALA A 114 34.00 -47.41 18.07
CA ALA A 114 34.09 -48.47 19.09
C ALA A 114 35.46 -49.05 19.50
N ASP A 115 36.17 -48.37 20.42
CA ASP A 115 36.97 -49.03 21.46
C ASP A 115 36.11 -49.23 22.72
N HIS A 116 35.23 -50.25 22.69
CA HIS A 116 34.03 -50.34 23.54
C HIS A 116 34.25 -50.85 24.99
N CYS A 117 35.42 -50.61 25.58
CA CYS A 117 35.77 -51.09 26.92
C CYS A 117 35.85 -50.00 28.00
N TYR A 118 36.37 -48.82 27.65
CA TYR A 118 36.64 -47.74 28.60
C TYR A 118 35.47 -46.75 28.69
N ALA A 119 35.29 -46.11 29.85
CA ALA A 119 34.28 -45.07 30.00
C ALA A 119 34.74 -43.78 29.29
N GLY A 120 34.10 -43.40 28.20
CA GLY A 120 34.34 -42.13 27.52
C GLY A 120 33.75 -40.93 28.29
N PRO A 121 33.97 -39.69 27.80
CA PRO A 121 33.46 -38.47 28.45
C PRO A 121 31.93 -38.43 28.63
N GLU A 122 31.15 -39.25 27.91
CA GLU A 122 29.70 -39.36 28.05
C GLU A 122 29.21 -40.62 28.80
N ASP A 123 30.10 -41.55 29.16
CA ASP A 123 29.73 -42.80 29.82
C ASP A 123 29.61 -42.68 31.35
N VAL A 124 28.93 -43.66 31.98
CA VAL A 124 29.04 -43.91 33.41
C VAL A 124 30.23 -44.84 33.65
N ALA A 125 31.13 -44.42 34.53
CA ALA A 125 32.30 -45.19 34.93
C ALA A 125 31.94 -46.30 35.93
N CYS A 126 32.71 -47.39 35.96
CA CYS A 126 32.62 -48.38 37.02
C CYS A 126 33.31 -47.89 38.31
N ASP A 127 32.61 -47.97 39.44
CA ASP A 127 33.07 -47.45 40.72
C ASP A 127 34.11 -48.35 41.41
N VAL A 128 34.15 -49.63 41.04
CA VAL A 128 35.06 -50.66 41.60
C VAL A 128 36.42 -50.71 40.85
N CYS A 129 36.55 -50.06 39.70
CA CYS A 129 37.81 -49.98 38.97
C CYS A 129 38.81 -49.05 39.69
N THR A 130 39.94 -49.62 40.15
CA THR A 130 41.00 -48.92 40.89
C THR A 130 41.93 -48.06 40.01
N GLU A 131 42.08 -48.40 38.73
CA GLU A 131 42.97 -47.69 37.78
C GLU A 131 42.16 -47.06 36.63
N ARG A 132 42.22 -47.63 35.41
CA ARG A 132 41.38 -47.19 34.29
C ARG A 132 39.94 -47.63 34.53
N LYS A 133 39.01 -46.67 34.63
CA LYS A 133 37.59 -46.97 34.82
C LYS A 133 36.94 -47.48 33.53
N MET A 134 36.53 -48.75 33.58
CA MET A 134 35.75 -49.41 32.53
C MET A 134 34.34 -48.82 32.46
N LYS A 135 33.69 -48.92 31.31
CA LYS A 135 32.28 -48.53 31.14
C LYS A 135 31.38 -49.39 32.03
N ALA A 136 30.49 -48.76 32.81
CA ALA A 136 29.50 -49.47 33.60
C ALA A 136 28.34 -49.95 32.72
N VAL A 137 27.83 -51.15 33.01
CA VAL A 137 26.74 -51.81 32.28
C VAL A 137 25.52 -52.08 33.15
N LYS A 138 25.69 -52.18 34.49
CA LYS A 138 24.60 -52.18 35.47
C LYS A 138 24.95 -51.32 36.69
N LEU A 139 23.95 -50.65 37.24
CA LEU A 139 23.97 -50.10 38.60
C LEU A 139 23.19 -51.05 39.53
N CYS A 140 23.70 -51.27 40.72
CA CYS A 140 23.03 -52.04 41.76
C CYS A 140 22.21 -51.12 42.68
N LEU A 141 20.89 -51.30 42.75
CA LEU A 141 20.03 -50.49 43.61
C LEU A 141 20.21 -50.76 45.12
N VAL A 142 20.95 -51.82 45.50
CA VAL A 142 21.20 -52.18 46.90
C VAL A 142 22.61 -51.79 47.35
N CYS A 143 23.58 -51.76 46.43
CA CYS A 143 24.95 -51.33 46.70
C CYS A 143 25.23 -49.88 46.26
N LEU A 144 24.25 -49.22 45.62
CA LEU A 144 24.28 -47.85 45.07
C LEU A 144 25.46 -47.54 44.12
N ALA A 145 26.15 -48.58 43.64
CA ALA A 145 27.35 -48.49 42.80
C ALA A 145 27.13 -49.00 41.37
N SER A 146 27.99 -48.56 40.45
CA SER A 146 27.99 -48.86 39.02
C SER A 146 29.10 -49.85 38.66
N TYR A 147 28.73 -50.92 37.94
CA TYR A 147 29.60 -52.07 37.65
C TYR A 147 29.76 -52.29 36.15
N CYS A 148 31.00 -52.52 35.70
CA CYS A 148 31.30 -53.13 34.39
C CYS A 148 31.06 -54.65 34.44
N ASP A 149 30.99 -55.35 33.29
CA ASP A 149 30.68 -56.79 33.24
C ASP A 149 31.57 -57.66 34.14
N ASN A 150 32.86 -57.31 34.28
CA ASN A 150 33.80 -58.01 35.15
C ASN A 150 33.43 -57.88 36.63
N HIS A 151 33.22 -56.65 37.11
CA HIS A 151 32.84 -56.39 38.51
C HIS A 151 31.37 -56.71 38.81
N LEU A 152 30.56 -56.98 37.78
CA LEU A 152 29.18 -57.43 37.92
C LEU A 152 29.06 -58.94 38.18
N GLN A 153 30.06 -59.75 37.82
CA GLN A 153 30.02 -61.22 38.00
C GLN A 153 29.67 -61.68 39.43
N PRO A 154 30.15 -61.03 40.53
CA PRO A 154 29.74 -61.37 41.89
C PRO A 154 28.22 -61.31 42.13
N HIS A 155 27.49 -60.41 41.47
CA HIS A 155 26.03 -60.35 41.57
C HIS A 155 25.32 -61.52 40.87
N TYR A 156 25.95 -62.14 39.86
CA TYR A 156 25.41 -63.31 39.18
C TYR A 156 25.89 -64.64 39.77
N SER A 157 27.00 -64.67 40.52
CA SER A 157 27.56 -65.89 41.10
C SER A 157 27.23 -66.05 42.60
N ALA A 158 27.48 -65.02 43.43
CA ALA A 158 27.41 -65.12 44.89
C ALA A 158 25.96 -65.20 45.41
N PRO A 159 25.60 -66.22 46.23
CA PRO A 159 24.23 -66.38 46.74
C PRO A 159 23.60 -65.17 47.46
N PRO A 160 24.33 -64.36 48.25
CA PRO A 160 23.76 -63.15 48.84
C PRO A 160 23.41 -62.09 47.80
N LEU A 161 24.34 -61.85 46.86
CA LEU A 161 24.27 -60.73 45.91
C LEU A 161 23.29 -60.96 44.76
N LYS A 162 22.92 -62.23 44.47
CA LYS A 162 21.88 -62.61 43.50
C LYS A 162 20.50 -61.99 43.75
N LYS A 163 20.21 -61.56 44.99
CA LYS A 163 18.95 -60.88 45.33
C LYS A 163 18.96 -59.39 44.99
N HIS A 164 20.11 -58.81 44.65
CA HIS A 164 20.24 -57.37 44.47
C HIS A 164 19.70 -56.95 43.10
N LYS A 165 18.83 -55.93 43.07
CA LYS A 165 18.18 -55.48 41.83
C LYS A 165 19.14 -54.63 40.98
N LEU A 166 19.42 -55.10 39.76
CA LEU A 166 20.30 -54.46 38.79
C LEU A 166 19.48 -53.66 37.77
N VAL A 167 19.91 -52.43 37.47
CA VAL A 167 19.32 -51.54 36.45
C VAL A 167 20.39 -50.99 35.52
N ASN A 168 20.03 -50.38 34.38
CA ASN A 168 21.01 -49.75 33.51
C ASN A 168 21.56 -48.46 34.18
N PRO A 169 22.88 -48.21 34.15
CA PRO A 169 23.46 -47.00 34.71
C PRO A 169 23.14 -45.79 33.82
N SER A 170 23.00 -44.61 34.44
CA SER A 170 22.75 -43.36 33.74
C SER A 170 23.44 -42.22 34.47
N LYS A 171 24.07 -41.31 33.73
CA LYS A 171 24.75 -40.12 34.26
C LYS A 171 23.85 -39.20 35.11
N LYS A 172 22.53 -39.34 35.00
CA LYS A 172 21.55 -38.53 35.73
C LYS A 172 20.83 -39.31 36.85
N LEU A 173 21.27 -40.53 37.18
CA LEU A 173 20.53 -41.37 38.13
C LEU A 173 20.70 -40.94 39.60
N GLN A 174 21.85 -40.39 40.00
CA GLN A 174 22.03 -39.82 41.34
C GLN A 174 21.08 -38.63 41.56
N ASN A 175 20.89 -37.76 40.55
CA ASN A 175 19.91 -36.67 40.57
C ASN A 175 18.44 -37.15 40.59
N ASN A 176 18.18 -38.44 40.39
CA ASN A 176 16.84 -39.05 40.51
C ASN A 176 16.65 -39.80 41.83
N ILE A 177 17.59 -39.71 42.78
CA ILE A 177 17.52 -40.30 44.12
C ILE A 177 17.35 -39.15 45.11
N CYS A 178 16.39 -39.28 46.03
CA CYS A 178 16.14 -38.26 47.04
C CYS A 178 17.23 -38.26 48.11
N SER A 179 18.06 -37.20 48.14
CA SER A 179 19.16 -37.00 49.10
C SER A 179 18.77 -36.97 50.59
N ARG A 180 17.46 -36.97 50.92
CA ARG A 180 16.94 -37.09 52.29
C ARG A 180 16.49 -38.50 52.67
N HIS A 181 16.29 -39.39 51.70
CA HIS A 181 15.53 -40.64 51.88
C HIS A 181 16.09 -41.83 51.09
N ASP A 182 17.12 -41.63 50.27
CA ASP A 182 17.72 -42.56 49.29
C ASP A 182 16.73 -43.27 48.34
N GLU A 183 15.48 -42.79 48.29
CA GLU A 183 14.40 -43.32 47.47
C GLU A 183 14.27 -42.63 46.11
N VAL A 184 13.84 -43.39 45.11
CA VAL A 184 13.81 -42.91 43.72
C VAL A 184 12.69 -41.90 43.51
N MET A 185 13.04 -40.72 43.02
CA MET A 185 12.12 -39.67 42.61
C MET A 185 11.29 -40.13 41.41
N LYS A 186 9.97 -40.28 41.61
CA LYS A 186 9.00 -40.77 40.60
C LYS A 186 7.75 -39.90 40.49
N ILE A 187 7.60 -38.97 41.43
CA ILE A 187 6.51 -38.00 41.50
C ILE A 187 7.09 -36.66 41.08
N PHE A 188 6.34 -35.85 40.36
CA PHE A 188 6.66 -34.47 40.06
C PHE A 188 5.67 -33.58 40.83
N CYS A 189 6.19 -32.65 41.61
CA CYS A 189 5.38 -31.63 42.25
C CYS A 189 5.26 -30.42 41.31
N ARG A 190 4.04 -30.06 40.93
CA ARG A 190 3.75 -28.91 40.06
C ARG A 190 3.84 -27.58 40.80
N THR A 191 3.55 -27.57 42.10
CA THR A 191 3.73 -26.40 42.98
C THR A 191 5.21 -25.97 43.01
N ASP A 192 6.11 -26.93 43.19
CA ASP A 192 7.56 -26.67 43.35
C ASP A 192 8.39 -26.89 42.07
N GLN A 193 7.75 -27.38 40.99
CA GLN A 193 8.35 -27.71 39.69
C GLN A 193 9.56 -28.67 39.76
N GLN A 194 9.54 -29.62 40.70
CA GLN A 194 10.63 -30.57 40.92
C GLN A 194 10.18 -32.04 41.06
N CYS A 195 11.09 -32.96 40.75
CA CYS A 195 10.93 -34.38 41.03
C CYS A 195 11.14 -34.67 42.52
N ILE A 196 10.29 -35.51 43.11
CA ILE A 196 10.32 -35.92 44.52
C ILE A 196 10.07 -37.43 44.67
N CYS A 197 10.54 -38.01 45.77
CA CYS A 197 10.21 -39.39 46.14
C CYS A 197 8.85 -39.47 46.88
N TYR A 198 8.33 -40.68 47.07
CA TYR A 198 7.06 -40.90 47.76
C TYR A 198 7.06 -40.36 49.19
N LEU A 199 8.16 -40.51 49.93
CA LEU A 199 8.26 -40.03 51.32
C LEU A 199 8.20 -38.49 51.39
N CYS A 200 8.89 -37.78 50.50
CA CYS A 200 8.74 -36.32 50.35
C CYS A 200 7.30 -35.89 50.05
N SER A 201 6.57 -36.68 49.24
CA SER A 201 5.17 -36.40 48.87
C SER A 201 4.18 -36.54 50.04
N MET A 202 4.55 -37.28 51.08
CA MET A 202 3.72 -37.52 52.28
C MET A 202 4.11 -36.64 53.47
N ASP A 203 5.23 -35.93 53.37
CA ASP A 203 5.83 -35.07 54.39
C ASP A 203 5.93 -33.62 53.89
N GLN A 204 7.11 -33.12 53.49
CA GLN A 204 7.34 -31.73 53.05
C GLN A 204 6.39 -31.22 51.95
N HIS A 205 5.94 -32.07 51.02
CA HIS A 205 5.07 -31.68 49.90
C HIS A 205 3.62 -32.13 50.10
N LYS A 206 3.23 -32.46 51.34
CA LYS A 206 1.89 -32.95 51.69
C LYS A 206 0.83 -31.87 51.43
N GLY A 207 0.04 -32.06 50.38
CA GLY A 207 -1.02 -31.13 49.95
C GLY A 207 -0.65 -30.27 48.75
N HIS A 208 0.57 -30.37 48.22
CA HIS A 208 0.94 -29.77 46.95
C HIS A 208 0.35 -30.55 45.77
N GLU A 209 0.23 -29.94 44.58
CA GLU A 209 -0.23 -30.67 43.39
C GLU A 209 0.89 -31.61 42.91
N THR A 210 0.68 -32.92 43.07
CA THR A 210 1.65 -33.95 42.71
C THR A 210 1.11 -34.90 41.66
N VAL A 211 1.87 -35.11 40.58
CA VAL A 211 1.54 -36.04 39.48
C VAL A 211 2.67 -37.05 39.27
N PRO A 212 2.43 -38.21 38.63
CA PRO A 212 3.52 -39.10 38.24
C PRO A 212 4.48 -38.38 37.28
N ALA A 213 5.78 -38.41 37.54
CA ALA A 213 6.78 -37.68 36.72
C ALA A 213 6.81 -38.14 35.26
N ALA A 214 6.35 -39.38 34.98
CA ALA A 214 6.17 -39.87 33.61
C ALA A 214 4.99 -39.20 32.89
N ALA A 215 3.91 -38.84 33.60
CA ALA A 215 2.76 -38.14 33.02
C ALA A 215 3.12 -36.68 32.68
N GLU A 216 3.71 -35.96 33.64
CA GLU A 216 4.20 -34.59 33.43
C GLU A 216 5.19 -34.53 32.26
N ARG A 217 6.13 -35.48 32.19
CA ARG A 217 7.07 -35.59 31.07
C ARG A 217 6.34 -35.72 29.73
N THR A 218 5.26 -36.49 29.66
CA THR A 218 4.46 -36.65 28.43
C THR A 218 3.70 -35.37 28.08
N GLU A 219 3.27 -34.58 29.05
CA GLU A 219 2.63 -33.28 28.85
C GLU A 219 3.64 -32.24 28.35
N LYS A 220 4.77 -32.07 29.04
CA LYS A 220 5.88 -31.18 28.60
C LYS A 220 6.48 -31.59 27.26
N GLN A 221 6.48 -32.88 26.92
CA GLN A 221 6.89 -33.34 25.59
C GLN A 221 5.89 -32.94 24.48
N LYS A 222 4.59 -32.80 24.77
CA LYS A 222 3.60 -32.24 23.83
C LYS A 222 3.76 -30.73 23.68
N GLU A 223 3.96 -29.99 24.79
CA GLU A 223 4.24 -28.54 24.76
C GLU A 223 5.46 -28.23 23.87
N LEU A 224 6.56 -28.97 24.04
CA LEU A 224 7.75 -28.86 23.20
C LEU A 224 7.50 -29.21 21.73
N GLN A 225 6.58 -30.14 21.44
CA GLN A 225 6.19 -30.48 20.07
C GLN A 225 5.38 -29.35 19.40
N VAL A 226 4.48 -28.69 20.13
CA VAL A 226 3.74 -27.50 19.66
C VAL A 226 4.70 -26.32 19.46
N SER A 227 5.58 -26.05 20.44
CA SER A 227 6.61 -25.01 20.32
C SER A 227 7.52 -25.24 19.10
N ARG A 228 7.94 -26.48 18.86
CA ARG A 228 8.70 -26.86 17.66
C ARG A 228 7.94 -26.59 16.36
N GLN A 229 6.63 -26.87 16.32
CA GLN A 229 5.78 -26.56 15.16
C GLN A 229 5.68 -25.05 14.92
N GLN A 230 5.49 -24.24 15.98
CA GLN A 230 5.47 -22.78 15.89
C GLN A 230 6.81 -22.21 15.38
N ILE A 231 7.94 -22.75 15.84
CA ILE A 231 9.28 -22.36 15.35
C ILE A 231 9.45 -22.75 13.88
N GLN A 232 9.03 -23.96 13.48
CA GLN A 232 9.09 -24.40 12.08
C GLN A 232 8.19 -23.55 11.17
N GLN A 233 7.02 -23.12 11.65
CA GLN A 233 6.13 -22.22 10.92
C GLN A 233 6.80 -20.85 10.71
N ARG A 234 7.34 -20.24 11.78
CA ARG A 234 8.08 -18.97 11.70
C ARG A 234 9.26 -19.02 10.72
N ILE A 235 10.00 -20.14 10.69
CA ILE A 235 11.08 -20.34 9.72
C ILE A 235 10.53 -20.42 8.29
N GLN A 236 9.44 -21.14 8.04
CA GLN A 236 8.81 -21.21 6.71
C GLN A 236 8.29 -19.86 6.24
N ASP A 237 7.76 -19.02 7.13
CA ASP A 237 7.25 -17.70 6.78
C ASP A 237 8.40 -16.72 6.51
N GLN A 238 9.44 -16.71 7.34
CA GLN A 238 10.68 -15.96 7.05
C GLN A 238 11.35 -16.43 5.74
N GLU A 239 11.28 -17.72 5.41
CA GLU A 239 11.72 -18.23 4.10
C GLU A 239 10.87 -17.72 2.93
N LYS A 240 9.56 -17.49 3.11
CA LYS A 240 8.70 -16.88 2.07
C LYS A 240 9.07 -15.41 1.88
N ASP A 241 9.26 -14.68 2.97
CA ASP A 241 9.65 -13.27 2.95
C ASP A 241 11.02 -13.07 2.28
N LEU A 242 11.99 -13.94 2.60
CA LEU A 242 13.30 -13.96 1.92
C LEU A 242 13.19 -14.32 0.42
N LYS A 243 12.26 -15.21 0.03
CA LYS A 243 11.99 -15.54 -1.38
C LYS A 243 11.26 -14.41 -2.12
N LEU A 244 10.49 -13.58 -1.43
CA LEU A 244 9.92 -12.32 -1.92
C LEU A 244 11.04 -11.29 -2.16
N LEU A 245 11.91 -11.06 -1.17
CA LEU A 245 13.04 -10.14 -1.27
C LEU A 245 14.06 -10.56 -2.35
N GLN A 246 14.30 -11.86 -2.55
CA GLN A 246 15.13 -12.36 -3.66
C GLN A 246 14.48 -12.18 -5.05
N LYS A 247 13.18 -11.83 -5.13
CA LYS A 247 12.44 -11.65 -6.38
C LYS A 247 12.44 -10.20 -6.91
N GLU A 248 12.86 -9.25 -6.09
CA GLU A 248 12.87 -7.80 -6.36
C GLU A 248 13.96 -7.34 -7.34
N ASP A 249 14.89 -8.24 -7.72
CA ASP A 249 16.03 -7.98 -8.61
C ASP A 249 16.77 -6.67 -8.28
N PRO A 250 17.49 -6.59 -7.14
CA PRO A 250 18.16 -5.36 -6.75
C PRO A 250 19.21 -4.94 -7.80
N VAL A 251 19.00 -3.78 -8.40
CA VAL A 251 19.88 -3.18 -9.42
C VAL A 251 20.61 -1.99 -8.84
N THR A 252 21.87 -1.80 -9.22
CA THR A 252 22.71 -0.69 -8.72
C THR A 252 23.00 0.28 -9.85
N ILE A 253 22.57 1.54 -9.68
CA ILE A 253 22.75 2.58 -10.70
C ILE A 253 24.12 3.27 -10.56
N PRO A 254 24.67 3.95 -11.59
CA PRO A 254 26.08 4.42 -11.60
C PRO A 254 26.47 5.50 -10.57
N CYS A 255 25.63 5.82 -9.61
CA CYS A 255 25.97 6.61 -8.42
C CYS A 255 26.17 5.77 -7.15
N GLY A 256 26.15 4.43 -7.25
CA GLY A 256 26.35 3.51 -6.13
C GLY A 256 25.09 3.18 -5.32
N HIS A 257 23.93 3.73 -5.68
CA HIS A 257 22.67 3.43 -5.01
C HIS A 257 21.96 2.22 -5.64
N SER A 258 21.43 1.34 -4.80
CA SER A 258 20.66 0.16 -5.21
C SER A 258 19.15 0.36 -4.98
N TYR A 259 18.34 -0.17 -5.89
CA TYR A 259 16.87 -0.10 -5.91
C TYR A 259 16.30 -1.43 -6.44
N CYS A 260 15.00 -1.71 -6.21
CA CYS A 260 14.35 -2.80 -6.93
C CYS A 260 14.27 -2.50 -8.43
N MET A 261 14.40 -3.52 -9.30
CA MET A 261 14.43 -3.36 -10.77
C MET A 261 13.20 -2.61 -11.31
N ASN A 262 12.03 -2.82 -10.71
CA ASN A 262 10.77 -2.21 -11.15
C ASN A 262 10.66 -0.76 -10.64
N CYS A 263 10.97 -0.54 -9.36
CA CYS A 263 10.97 0.75 -8.68
C CYS A 263 11.74 1.84 -9.45
N ILE A 264 12.96 1.51 -9.91
CA ILE A 264 13.80 2.46 -10.66
C ILE A 264 13.41 2.56 -12.14
N LYS A 265 12.72 1.55 -12.69
CA LYS A 265 12.11 1.66 -14.02
C LYS A 265 10.96 2.65 -13.98
N GLU A 266 9.95 2.42 -13.14
CA GLU A 266 8.76 3.27 -12.99
C GLU A 266 9.13 4.73 -12.73
N HIS A 267 10.12 4.98 -11.86
CA HIS A 267 10.67 6.32 -11.62
C HIS A 267 11.22 6.98 -12.91
N TRP A 268 11.95 6.24 -13.74
CA TRP A 268 12.51 6.76 -14.99
C TRP A 268 11.52 6.78 -16.16
N ASP A 269 10.54 5.87 -16.19
CA ASP A 269 9.43 5.84 -17.15
C ASP A 269 8.51 7.06 -16.94
N GLY A 270 8.37 7.53 -15.68
CA GLY A 270 7.75 8.83 -15.37
C GLY A 270 8.60 10.05 -15.75
N GLU A 271 9.94 9.93 -15.73
CA GLU A 271 10.86 11.01 -16.14
C GLU A 271 11.08 11.10 -17.66
N ASP A 272 10.69 10.09 -18.45
CA ASP A 272 11.02 9.98 -19.89
C ASP A 272 10.56 11.19 -20.74
N GLN A 273 9.51 11.91 -20.30
CA GLN A 273 9.07 13.18 -20.91
C GLN A 273 10.16 14.29 -20.91
N ARG A 274 11.19 14.18 -20.06
CA ARG A 274 12.25 15.19 -19.87
C ARG A 274 13.61 14.79 -20.44
N ARG A 275 13.79 13.55 -20.92
CA ARG A 275 15.08 12.99 -21.40
C ARG A 275 16.25 13.12 -20.42
N ILE A 276 15.96 13.23 -19.12
CA ILE A 276 16.95 13.33 -18.04
C ILE A 276 16.47 12.38 -16.95
N HIS A 277 17.25 11.34 -16.67
CA HIS A 277 16.96 10.37 -15.63
C HIS A 277 17.71 10.75 -14.36
N SER A 278 17.09 10.73 -13.19
CA SER A 278 17.71 11.10 -11.93
C SER A 278 17.87 9.92 -10.96
N CYS A 279 18.78 10.05 -9.99
CA CYS A 279 18.80 9.14 -8.84
C CYS A 279 17.82 9.64 -7.76
N PRO A 280 16.83 8.85 -7.32
CA PRO A 280 15.89 9.26 -6.27
C PRO A 280 16.56 9.81 -4.99
N ARG A 281 17.70 9.23 -4.58
CA ARG A 281 18.35 9.50 -3.29
C ARG A 281 19.37 10.64 -3.31
N CYS A 282 20.12 10.82 -4.41
CA CYS A 282 21.16 11.86 -4.52
C CYS A 282 20.94 12.86 -5.66
N ARG A 283 19.83 12.74 -6.41
CA ARG A 283 19.41 13.62 -7.51
C ARG A 283 20.43 13.79 -8.66
N LYS A 284 21.50 12.99 -8.69
CA LYS A 284 22.48 12.96 -9.78
C LYS A 284 21.78 12.55 -11.08
N THR A 285 21.90 13.40 -12.10
CA THR A 285 21.23 13.26 -13.41
C THR A 285 22.09 12.54 -14.44
N PHE A 286 21.45 11.74 -15.30
CA PHE A 286 22.06 11.00 -16.40
C PHE A 286 21.41 11.41 -17.73
N ARG A 287 22.23 11.72 -18.75
CA ARG A 287 21.77 12.16 -20.09
C ARG A 287 21.28 11.02 -21.01
N GLN A 288 21.44 9.78 -20.56
CA GLN A 288 20.95 8.56 -21.20
C GLN A 288 20.56 7.59 -20.08
N ARG A 289 19.55 6.75 -20.32
CA ARG A 289 19.03 5.80 -19.33
C ARG A 289 20.13 4.80 -18.92
N PRO A 290 20.56 4.77 -17.65
CA PRO A 290 21.63 3.86 -17.23
C PRO A 290 21.24 2.39 -17.40
N ALA A 291 22.20 1.56 -17.84
CA ALA A 291 22.01 0.12 -17.95
C ALA A 291 21.82 -0.51 -16.55
N LEU A 292 20.65 -1.09 -16.30
CA LEU A 292 20.29 -1.71 -15.02
C LEU A 292 20.84 -3.14 -14.93
N LEU A 293 22.05 -3.25 -14.39
CA LEU A 293 22.67 -4.55 -14.09
C LEU A 293 22.20 -5.05 -12.70
N LYS A 294 21.78 -6.33 -12.66
CA LYS A 294 21.44 -7.01 -11.40
C LYS A 294 22.66 -7.09 -10.50
N ASN A 295 22.51 -6.73 -9.22
CA ASN A 295 23.60 -6.82 -8.25
C ASN A 295 23.79 -8.29 -7.82
N ILE A 296 24.85 -8.92 -8.31
CA ILE A 296 25.18 -10.34 -8.04
C ILE A 296 25.73 -10.58 -6.62
N MET A 297 26.29 -9.56 -5.96
CA MET A 297 26.88 -9.69 -4.62
C MET A 297 25.82 -9.76 -3.51
N LEU A 298 24.66 -9.12 -3.72
CA LEU A 298 23.56 -9.11 -2.74
C LEU A 298 22.98 -10.51 -2.49
N PRO A 299 22.67 -11.33 -3.51
CA PRO A 299 22.32 -12.73 -3.34
C PRO A 299 23.39 -13.55 -2.62
N GLU A 300 24.68 -13.39 -2.94
CA GLU A 300 25.77 -14.14 -2.28
C GLU A 300 25.88 -13.81 -0.79
N LEU A 301 25.82 -12.52 -0.43
CA LEU A 301 25.77 -12.07 0.97
C LEU A 301 24.57 -12.64 1.74
N VAL A 302 23.40 -12.76 1.09
CA VAL A 302 22.22 -13.39 1.70
C VAL A 302 22.39 -14.91 1.87
N GLU A 303 23.05 -15.60 0.95
CA GLU A 303 23.38 -17.03 1.12
C GLU A 303 24.48 -17.27 2.17
N ASP A 304 25.43 -16.35 2.34
CA ASP A 304 26.44 -16.44 3.41
C ASP A 304 25.83 -16.14 4.79
N LEU A 305 24.90 -15.19 4.89
CA LEU A 305 24.10 -14.99 6.11
C LEU A 305 23.30 -16.26 6.48
N LYS A 306 22.68 -16.93 5.49
CA LYS A 306 22.01 -18.23 5.71
C LYS A 306 22.97 -19.33 6.21
N LYS A 307 24.23 -19.35 5.75
CA LYS A 307 25.24 -20.32 6.22
C LYS A 307 25.71 -20.03 7.65
N THR A 308 25.85 -18.76 8.02
CA THR A 308 26.37 -18.37 9.36
C THR A 308 25.38 -18.57 10.50
N GLY A 309 24.07 -18.66 10.23
CA GLY A 309 23.04 -18.77 11.27
C GLY A 309 22.97 -20.09 12.05
N LEU A 310 23.77 -21.12 11.71
CA LEU A 310 23.68 -22.47 12.31
C LEU A 310 25.05 -23.12 12.60
N GLN A 311 26.00 -22.38 13.17
CA GLN A 311 27.13 -22.98 13.90
C GLN A 311 27.37 -22.29 15.24
N ALA A 312 27.32 -23.05 16.33
CA ALA A 312 27.91 -22.63 17.59
C ALA A 312 29.45 -22.70 17.47
N PRO A 313 30.21 -21.77 18.05
CA PRO A 313 31.67 -21.81 17.98
C PRO A 313 32.23 -23.06 18.69
N PRO A 314 33.39 -23.58 18.27
CA PRO A 314 34.09 -24.63 19.01
C PRO A 314 34.41 -24.20 20.44
N ALA A 315 34.45 -25.16 21.37
CA ALA A 315 34.86 -24.92 22.74
C ALA A 315 36.39 -24.70 22.81
N ASP A 316 36.81 -23.46 22.63
CA ASP A 316 38.22 -23.06 22.74
C ASP A 316 38.71 -23.04 24.20
N HIS A 317 40.03 -22.98 24.38
CA HIS A 317 40.71 -23.34 25.61
C HIS A 317 40.44 -22.38 26.79
N ARG A 318 40.46 -22.94 28.01
CA ARG A 318 40.15 -22.20 29.25
C ARG A 318 41.26 -21.19 29.57
N TYR A 319 41.01 -19.92 29.25
CA TYR A 319 41.63 -18.78 29.93
C TYR A 319 40.54 -17.96 30.62
N ALA A 320 40.86 -17.47 31.81
CA ALA A 320 39.95 -16.63 32.60
C ALA A 320 39.65 -15.33 31.86
N LYS A 321 38.36 -15.03 31.68
CA LYS A 321 37.88 -13.77 31.09
C LYS A 321 37.93 -12.65 32.14
N PRO A 322 37.86 -11.37 31.75
CA PRO A 322 37.85 -10.23 32.67
C PRO A 322 36.70 -10.18 33.71
N LYS A 323 35.79 -11.17 33.70
CA LYS A 323 34.70 -11.31 34.68
C LYS A 323 34.82 -12.56 35.56
N ASP A 324 35.82 -13.40 35.38
CA ASP A 324 35.99 -14.64 36.13
C ASP A 324 36.75 -14.35 37.45
N VAL A 325 36.70 -15.28 38.42
CA VAL A 325 37.49 -15.18 39.66
C VAL A 325 38.85 -15.84 39.45
N ALA A 326 39.93 -15.16 39.84
CA ALA A 326 41.29 -15.71 39.76
C ALA A 326 41.50 -16.78 40.85
N CYS A 327 42.43 -17.71 40.62
CA CYS A 327 42.81 -18.69 41.65
C CYS A 327 43.94 -18.11 42.50
N ASP A 328 43.65 -17.80 43.78
CA ASP A 328 44.61 -17.20 44.73
C ASP A 328 45.86 -18.06 45.02
N VAL A 329 45.83 -19.34 44.64
CA VAL A 329 46.87 -20.33 44.94
C VAL A 329 47.79 -20.62 43.74
N CYS A 330 47.47 -20.12 42.54
CA CYS A 330 48.20 -20.47 41.31
C CYS A 330 49.50 -19.68 41.07
N THR A 331 50.44 -19.69 42.03
CA THR A 331 51.86 -19.52 41.71
C THR A 331 52.38 -20.82 41.09
N GLY A 332 52.84 -20.77 39.83
CA GLY A 332 52.98 -21.95 38.99
C GLY A 332 54.13 -22.92 39.34
N GLU A 333 53.85 -23.90 40.21
CA GLU A 333 54.59 -25.17 40.35
C GLU A 333 53.63 -26.29 40.84
N GLU A 334 53.87 -27.55 40.49
CA GLU A 334 52.94 -28.67 40.78
C GLU A 334 53.02 -29.17 42.24
N GLY A 335 52.56 -28.36 43.19
CA GLY A 335 52.48 -28.71 44.61
C GLY A 335 51.28 -29.60 44.95
N LYS A 336 51.49 -30.88 45.28
CA LYS A 336 50.47 -31.72 45.92
C LYS A 336 50.30 -31.33 47.40
N LEU A 337 49.19 -30.67 47.73
CA LEU A 337 48.74 -30.49 49.11
C LEU A 337 47.32 -31.00 49.29
N SER A 338 47.11 -31.83 50.32
CA SER A 338 45.83 -32.40 50.70
C SER A 338 45.59 -32.21 52.20
N ASP A 339 44.83 -31.19 52.56
CA ASP A 339 44.43 -30.91 53.95
C ASP A 339 42.90 -31.05 54.10
N PRO A 340 42.38 -32.07 54.81
CA PRO A 340 40.94 -32.37 54.84
C PRO A 340 40.07 -31.44 55.70
N LYS A 341 40.62 -30.39 56.32
CA LYS A 341 39.95 -29.66 57.43
C LYS A 341 39.03 -28.51 57.05
N HIS A 342 39.03 -28.04 55.80
CA HIS A 342 38.27 -26.87 55.38
C HIS A 342 36.98 -27.25 54.62
N LYS A 343 35.84 -26.71 55.04
CA LYS A 343 34.62 -26.70 54.22
C LYS A 343 34.82 -25.71 53.08
N LEU A 344 35.13 -26.21 51.89
CA LEU A 344 35.16 -25.41 50.68
C LEU A 344 33.74 -24.90 50.35
N VAL A 345 33.67 -23.67 49.84
CA VAL A 345 32.44 -22.99 49.40
C VAL A 345 32.68 -22.52 47.97
N ASP A 346 31.64 -22.44 47.15
CA ASP A 346 31.78 -22.04 45.74
C ASP A 346 32.34 -20.62 45.60
N PRO A 347 33.24 -20.35 44.62
CA PRO A 347 33.85 -19.03 44.47
C PRO A 347 32.81 -17.96 44.07
N SER A 348 32.60 -16.98 44.94
CA SER A 348 31.80 -15.78 44.67
C SER A 348 32.66 -14.53 44.84
N LYS A 349 32.44 -13.52 43.99
CA LYS A 349 33.21 -12.27 44.03
C LYS A 349 33.02 -11.46 45.31
N ASN A 350 31.89 -11.66 45.98
CA ASN A 350 31.47 -10.86 47.12
C ASN A 350 31.34 -11.73 48.39
N LEU A 351 32.24 -12.71 48.57
CA LEU A 351 32.20 -13.64 49.71
C LEU A 351 32.14 -12.95 51.08
N GLN A 352 32.77 -11.78 51.27
CA GLN A 352 32.66 -11.01 52.52
C GLN A 352 31.27 -10.42 52.77
N GLU A 353 30.53 -10.02 51.72
CA GLU A 353 29.15 -9.50 51.84
C GLU A 353 28.15 -10.60 52.22
N ASN A 354 28.54 -11.87 52.07
CA ASN A 354 27.73 -13.06 52.36
C ASN A 354 27.95 -13.64 53.77
N ILE A 355 28.86 -13.08 54.56
CA ILE A 355 29.23 -13.59 55.89
C ILE A 355 28.61 -12.68 56.95
N CYS A 356 27.96 -13.27 57.95
CA CYS A 356 27.39 -12.51 59.05
C CYS A 356 28.50 -11.97 59.96
N SER A 357 28.70 -10.65 59.97
CA SER A 357 29.74 -9.90 60.71
C SER A 357 29.75 -10.07 62.24
N ARG A 358 28.79 -10.81 62.80
CA ARG A 358 28.70 -11.14 64.25
C ARG A 358 29.04 -12.59 64.58
N HIS A 359 29.08 -13.46 63.58
CA HIS A 359 29.07 -14.91 63.74
C HIS A 359 30.02 -15.65 62.79
N ASP A 360 30.62 -14.94 61.82
CA ASP A 360 31.45 -15.46 60.73
C ASP A 360 30.81 -16.62 59.92
N GLU A 361 29.48 -16.75 60.02
CA GLU A 361 28.68 -17.79 59.36
C GLU A 361 27.96 -17.26 58.12
N VAL A 362 27.82 -18.13 57.12
CA VAL A 362 27.27 -17.75 55.81
C VAL A 362 25.78 -17.45 55.91
N MET A 363 25.36 -16.30 55.38
CA MET A 363 23.96 -15.89 55.33
C MET A 363 23.21 -16.72 54.28
N LYS A 364 22.21 -17.46 54.74
CA LYS A 364 21.46 -18.48 53.95
C LYS A 364 19.95 -18.45 54.21
N ILE A 365 19.51 -17.62 55.14
CA ILE A 365 18.12 -17.39 55.49
C ILE A 365 17.81 -15.95 55.11
N PHE A 366 16.65 -15.69 54.53
CA PHE A 366 16.10 -14.36 54.34
C PHE A 366 15.03 -14.11 55.39
N CYS A 367 15.07 -12.95 56.03
CA CYS A 367 14.04 -12.49 56.94
C CYS A 367 13.10 -11.53 56.20
N ARG A 368 11.84 -11.92 56.03
CA ARG A 368 10.81 -11.11 55.36
C ARG A 368 10.36 -9.93 56.23
N THR A 369 10.48 -10.02 57.55
CA THR A 369 10.15 -8.94 58.48
C THR A 369 11.12 -7.76 58.31
N ASP A 370 12.42 -8.03 58.21
CA ASP A 370 13.47 -6.99 58.11
C ASP A 370 14.03 -6.81 56.69
N GLN A 371 13.53 -7.57 55.71
CA GLN A 371 13.94 -7.57 54.29
C GLN A 371 15.45 -7.79 54.05
N GLN A 372 16.12 -8.58 54.90
CA GLN A 372 17.56 -8.83 54.81
C GLN A 372 17.95 -10.31 54.92
N CYS A 373 19.12 -10.66 54.38
CA CYS A 373 19.72 -11.98 54.55
C CYS A 373 20.43 -12.08 55.91
N ILE A 374 20.33 -13.25 56.55
CA ILE A 374 20.87 -13.54 57.89
C ILE A 374 21.47 -14.96 57.95
N CYS A 375 22.35 -15.20 58.92
CA CYS A 375 22.84 -16.54 59.23
C CYS A 375 21.88 -17.31 60.17
N TYR A 376 22.11 -18.62 60.32
CA TYR A 376 21.30 -19.48 61.19
C TYR A 376 21.25 -19.00 62.65
N LEU A 377 22.37 -18.51 63.19
CA LEU A 377 22.45 -18.02 64.57
C LEU A 377 21.58 -16.76 64.79
N CYS A 378 21.65 -15.78 63.90
CA CYS A 378 20.77 -14.60 63.92
C CYS A 378 19.27 -14.97 63.87
N SER A 379 18.92 -16.02 63.12
CA SER A 379 17.54 -16.52 63.02
C SER A 379 17.00 -17.16 64.31
N MET A 380 17.88 -17.54 65.24
CA MET A 380 17.53 -18.20 66.51
C MET A 380 17.58 -17.26 67.72
N ASP A 381 18.12 -16.06 67.54
CA ASP A 381 18.36 -15.05 68.58
C ASP A 381 17.66 -13.72 68.25
N GLU A 382 18.29 -12.83 67.48
CA GLU A 382 17.76 -11.47 67.24
C GLU A 382 16.51 -11.43 66.33
N HIS A 383 16.42 -12.30 65.33
CA HIS A 383 15.26 -12.41 64.42
C HIS A 383 14.26 -13.49 64.88
N LYS A 384 14.30 -13.87 66.16
CA LYS A 384 13.52 -14.99 66.70
C LYS A 384 12.03 -14.67 66.76
N GLY A 385 11.28 -15.31 65.85
CA GLY A 385 9.84 -15.11 65.69
C GLY A 385 9.47 -14.18 64.54
N HIS A 386 10.45 -13.67 63.79
CA HIS A 386 10.22 -13.01 62.51
C HIS A 386 9.92 -14.05 61.41
N GLU A 387 9.33 -13.63 60.29
CA GLU A 387 9.07 -14.54 59.17
C GLU A 387 10.38 -14.83 58.41
N THR A 388 10.90 -16.05 58.56
CA THR A 388 12.18 -16.48 57.98
C THR A 388 12.03 -17.64 56.99
N ILE A 389 12.70 -17.54 55.86
CA ILE A 389 12.65 -18.50 54.74
C ILE A 389 14.07 -18.74 54.19
N PRO A 390 14.44 -19.91 53.65
CA PRO A 390 15.74 -20.09 53.01
C PRO A 390 15.93 -19.11 51.85
N ALA A 391 17.08 -18.43 51.76
CA ALA A 391 17.34 -17.40 50.75
C ALA A 391 17.21 -17.92 49.31
N ALA A 392 17.51 -19.21 49.07
CA ALA A 392 17.29 -19.86 47.78
C ALA A 392 15.80 -20.03 47.41
N ALA A 393 14.92 -20.22 48.40
CA ALA A 393 13.48 -20.33 48.18
C ALA A 393 12.88 -18.94 47.93
N GLU A 394 13.22 -17.94 48.75
CA GLU A 394 12.81 -16.54 48.50
C GLU A 394 13.25 -16.05 47.12
N ARG A 395 14.53 -16.26 46.75
CA ARG A 395 15.01 -15.96 45.41
C ARG A 395 14.17 -16.62 44.33
N THR A 396 13.74 -17.87 44.52
CA THR A 396 12.94 -18.61 43.54
C THR A 396 11.53 -18.03 43.40
N GLU A 397 10.92 -17.54 44.48
CA GLU A 397 9.65 -16.80 44.45
C GLU A 397 9.81 -15.45 43.74
N LYS A 398 10.81 -14.66 44.16
CA LYS A 398 11.12 -13.34 43.61
C LYS A 398 11.56 -13.37 42.14
N GLN A 399 12.23 -14.44 41.69
CA GLN A 399 12.55 -14.68 40.27
C GLN A 399 11.28 -14.92 39.43
N LYS A 400 10.26 -15.63 39.95
CA LYS A 400 8.96 -15.79 39.28
C LYS A 400 8.23 -14.45 39.18
N GLU A 401 8.25 -13.65 40.24
CA GLU A 401 7.71 -12.28 40.24
C GLU A 401 8.37 -11.36 39.20
N LEU A 402 9.69 -11.45 39.03
CA LEU A 402 10.42 -10.73 37.98
C LEU A 402 10.01 -11.20 36.59
N GLN A 403 9.87 -12.51 36.37
CA GLN A 403 9.46 -13.03 35.06
C GLN A 403 8.11 -12.47 34.63
N VAL A 404 7.09 -12.49 35.52
CA VAL A 404 5.78 -11.88 35.26
C VAL A 404 5.91 -10.37 34.99
N SER A 405 6.76 -9.66 35.74
CA SER A 405 7.01 -8.24 35.52
C SER A 405 7.64 -7.93 34.16
N ARG A 406 8.55 -8.80 33.69
CA ARG A 406 9.19 -8.67 32.38
C ARG A 406 8.21 -9.00 31.25
N GLU A 407 7.39 -10.03 31.40
CA GLU A 407 6.32 -10.38 30.45
C GLU A 407 5.33 -9.20 30.29
N GLN A 408 4.95 -8.54 31.39
CA GLN A 408 4.13 -7.32 31.35
C GLN A 408 4.82 -6.13 30.65
N ILE A 409 6.11 -5.90 30.91
CA ILE A 409 6.89 -4.83 30.24
C ILE A 409 7.03 -5.10 28.74
N LEU A 410 7.34 -6.34 28.35
CA LEU A 410 7.45 -6.74 26.95
C LEU A 410 6.12 -6.64 26.20
N GLN A 411 5.00 -6.98 26.85
CA GLN A 411 3.66 -6.77 26.28
C GLN A 411 3.38 -5.29 26.06
N ARG A 412 3.64 -4.42 27.06
CA ARG A 412 3.49 -2.96 26.93
C ARG A 412 4.35 -2.40 25.78
N ILE A 413 5.61 -2.81 25.66
CA ILE A 413 6.49 -2.42 24.54
C ILE A 413 5.85 -2.84 23.21
N GLN A 414 5.37 -4.08 23.10
CA GLN A 414 4.76 -4.56 21.85
C GLN A 414 3.48 -3.81 21.49
N ASP A 415 2.67 -3.41 22.46
CA ASP A 415 1.44 -2.64 22.22
C ASP A 415 1.75 -1.19 21.84
N GLN A 416 2.69 -0.54 22.54
CA GLN A 416 3.15 0.80 22.16
C GLN A 416 3.86 0.83 20.79
N GLU A 417 4.57 -0.23 20.40
CA GLU A 417 5.13 -0.37 19.04
C GLU A 417 4.05 -0.56 17.94
N LYS A 418 2.86 -1.06 18.29
CA LYS A 418 1.70 -1.06 17.37
C LYS A 418 1.11 0.34 17.25
N ASP A 419 0.90 1.03 18.37
CA ASP A 419 0.35 2.39 18.39
C ASP A 419 1.25 3.39 17.65
N LEU A 420 2.58 3.28 17.83
CA LEU A 420 3.57 4.09 17.09
C LEU A 420 3.45 3.88 15.57
N LYS A 421 3.19 2.64 15.15
CA LYS A 421 2.98 2.28 13.74
C LYS A 421 1.62 2.78 13.20
N LEU A 422 0.58 2.84 14.03
CA LEU A 422 -0.70 3.46 13.67
C LEU A 422 -0.55 4.97 13.47
N LEU A 423 0.15 5.66 14.39
CA LEU A 423 0.45 7.09 14.26
C LEU A 423 1.31 7.38 13.01
N GLN A 424 2.27 6.50 12.68
CA GLN A 424 3.04 6.58 11.44
C GLN A 424 2.15 6.53 10.20
N GLN A 425 1.20 5.59 10.15
CA GLN A 425 0.21 5.49 9.06
C GLN A 425 -0.75 6.68 9.02
N GLU A 426 -1.07 7.28 10.17
CA GLU A 426 -1.89 8.49 10.25
C GLU A 426 -1.15 9.71 9.68
N VAL A 427 0.15 9.88 9.95
CA VAL A 427 0.99 10.91 9.30
C VAL A 427 1.02 10.71 7.79
N GLU A 428 1.18 9.48 7.30
CA GLU A 428 1.13 9.18 5.86
C GLU A 428 -0.24 9.52 5.25
N ALA A 429 -1.34 9.18 5.93
CA ALA A 429 -2.70 9.49 5.48
C ALA A 429 -3.01 10.99 5.46
N ILE A 430 -2.56 11.76 6.46
CA ILE A 430 -2.69 13.23 6.51
C ILE A 430 -2.01 13.84 5.28
N ASN A 431 -0.77 13.45 4.99
CA ASN A 431 0.00 13.98 3.87
C ASN A 431 -0.64 13.62 2.52
N VAL A 432 -1.02 12.36 2.31
CA VAL A 432 -1.67 11.91 1.06
C VAL A 432 -3.02 12.60 0.84
N SER A 433 -3.81 12.83 1.91
CA SER A 433 -5.09 13.57 1.79
C SER A 433 -4.85 15.04 1.46
N ALA A 434 -3.88 15.68 2.12
CA ALA A 434 -3.53 17.09 1.88
C ALA A 434 -2.97 17.32 0.46
N ASP A 435 -2.06 16.48 -0.02
CA ASP A 435 -1.50 16.57 -1.37
C ASP A 435 -2.59 16.37 -2.43
N LYS A 436 -3.45 15.36 -2.28
CA LYS A 436 -4.61 15.14 -3.16
C LYS A 436 -5.57 16.34 -3.16
N ALA A 437 -5.83 16.95 -2.01
CA ALA A 437 -6.62 18.17 -1.93
C ALA A 437 -5.93 19.32 -2.68
N ILE A 438 -4.63 19.53 -2.45
CA ILE A 438 -3.80 20.56 -3.11
C ILE A 438 -3.77 20.39 -4.63
N GLU A 439 -3.72 19.17 -5.17
CA GLU A 439 -3.80 18.92 -6.62
C GLU A 439 -5.13 19.39 -7.23
N THR A 440 -6.26 19.07 -6.58
CA THR A 440 -7.59 19.38 -7.13
C THR A 440 -7.94 20.87 -7.17
N LYS A 441 -7.31 21.72 -6.36
CA LYS A 441 -7.67 23.15 -6.24
C LYS A 441 -6.78 24.04 -7.12
N ARG A 442 -7.26 25.24 -7.47
CA ARG A 442 -6.51 26.25 -8.27
C ARG A 442 -6.05 27.49 -7.50
N SER A 443 -6.75 27.90 -6.43
CA SER A 443 -6.35 29.04 -5.59
C SER A 443 -5.02 28.77 -4.87
N SER A 444 -4.15 29.78 -4.80
CA SER A 444 -2.95 29.82 -3.96
C SER A 444 -3.30 29.71 -2.48
N ASP A 445 -4.30 30.46 -2.05
CA ASP A 445 -4.58 30.76 -0.65
C ASP A 445 -5.20 29.53 0.02
N VAL A 446 -6.10 28.84 -0.70
CA VAL A 446 -6.66 27.54 -0.28
C VAL A 446 -5.57 26.48 -0.17
N LYS A 447 -4.58 26.44 -1.08
CA LYS A 447 -3.45 25.50 -0.99
C LYS A 447 -2.54 25.83 0.21
N GLN A 448 -2.29 27.11 0.48
CA GLN A 448 -1.52 27.55 1.63
C GLN A 448 -2.22 27.23 2.95
N GLN A 449 -3.55 27.39 3.02
CA GLN A 449 -4.34 27.03 4.18
C GLN A 449 -4.37 25.51 4.42
N ILE A 450 -4.51 24.69 3.36
CA ILE A 450 -4.40 23.23 3.47
C ILE A 450 -3.01 22.82 4.01
N ARG A 451 -1.92 23.40 3.48
CA ARG A 451 -0.56 23.14 4.00
C ARG A 451 -0.39 23.57 5.46
N SER A 452 -0.91 24.72 5.84
CA SER A 452 -0.83 25.19 7.23
C SER A 452 -1.54 24.24 8.20
N GLN A 453 -2.68 23.67 7.80
CA GLN A 453 -3.37 22.66 8.61
C GLN A 453 -2.63 21.31 8.59
N GLN A 454 -2.09 20.90 7.45
CA GLN A 454 -1.26 19.70 7.29
C GLN A 454 -0.03 19.75 8.22
N GLU A 455 0.72 20.85 8.21
CA GLU A 455 1.87 21.07 9.09
C GLU A 455 1.46 21.06 10.57
N THR A 456 0.29 21.61 10.92
CA THR A 456 -0.25 21.62 12.28
C THR A 456 -0.61 20.20 12.76
N GLU A 457 -1.39 19.43 11.99
CA GLU A 457 -1.78 18.07 12.38
C GLU A 457 -0.59 17.10 12.37
N VAL A 458 0.30 17.20 11.39
CA VAL A 458 1.54 16.37 11.35
C VAL A 458 2.44 16.68 12.56
N SER A 459 2.52 17.94 13.00
CA SER A 459 3.26 18.28 14.22
C SER A 459 2.58 17.70 15.47
N ARG A 460 1.25 17.83 15.57
CA ARG A 460 0.46 17.28 16.69
C ARG A 460 0.55 15.75 16.81
N VAL A 461 0.65 15.03 15.68
CA VAL A 461 0.86 13.58 15.68
C VAL A 461 2.32 13.22 16.01
N LYS A 462 3.32 13.95 15.49
CA LYS A 462 4.74 13.75 15.84
C LYS A 462 5.00 13.94 17.33
N GLU A 463 4.39 14.94 17.96
CA GLU A 463 4.46 15.11 19.41
C GLU A 463 3.96 13.90 20.21
N LEU A 464 3.03 13.11 19.66
CA LEU A 464 2.57 11.86 20.27
C LEU A 464 3.54 10.70 19.96
N GLN A 465 4.10 10.64 18.75
CA GLN A 465 5.15 9.67 18.41
C GLN A 465 6.38 9.83 19.31
N GLU A 466 6.90 11.06 19.49
CA GLU A 466 8.08 11.33 20.33
C GLU A 466 7.85 10.94 21.80
N LYS A 467 6.67 11.21 22.36
CA LYS A 467 6.29 10.79 23.72
C LYS A 467 6.25 9.26 23.84
N LEU A 468 5.68 8.58 22.84
CA LEU A 468 5.57 7.12 22.81
C LEU A 468 6.94 6.44 22.62
N GLU A 469 7.84 7.01 21.80
CA GLU A 469 9.22 6.55 21.66
C GLU A 469 10.03 6.71 22.96
N GLN A 470 9.80 7.79 23.71
CA GLN A 470 10.40 7.99 25.04
C GLN A 470 9.91 6.95 26.04
N GLU A 471 8.60 6.67 26.09
CA GLU A 471 8.05 5.61 26.95
C GLU A 471 8.60 4.21 26.59
N ILE A 472 8.61 3.86 25.30
CA ILE A 472 9.18 2.60 24.81
C ILE A 472 10.66 2.48 25.20
N THR A 473 11.42 3.59 25.14
CA THR A 473 12.83 3.63 25.55
C THR A 473 13.00 3.43 27.06
N GLU A 474 12.12 4.02 27.87
CA GLU A 474 12.15 3.88 29.33
C GLU A 474 11.75 2.45 29.78
N LEU A 475 10.77 1.84 29.10
CA LEU A 475 10.40 0.43 29.31
C LEU A 475 11.54 -0.53 28.89
N LYS A 476 12.25 -0.26 27.79
CA LYS A 476 13.42 -1.05 27.35
C LYS A 476 14.59 -0.92 28.33
N ARG A 477 14.80 0.26 28.92
CA ARG A 477 15.74 0.45 30.04
C ARG A 477 15.35 -0.40 31.25
N LYS A 478 14.08 -0.35 31.67
CA LYS A 478 13.55 -1.15 32.78
C LYS A 478 13.73 -2.65 32.55
N ASP A 479 13.42 -3.18 31.36
CA ASP A 479 13.67 -4.61 31.07
C ASP A 479 15.15 -4.98 31.17
N ALA A 480 16.06 -4.13 30.66
CA ALA A 480 17.50 -4.36 30.75
C ALA A 480 18.03 -4.36 32.21
N GLU A 481 17.44 -3.56 33.09
CA GLU A 481 17.74 -3.56 34.53
C GLU A 481 17.22 -4.83 35.22
N LEU A 482 16.00 -5.28 34.90
CA LEU A 482 15.47 -6.55 35.40
C LEU A 482 16.26 -7.77 34.87
N VAL A 483 16.77 -7.71 33.63
CA VAL A 483 17.71 -8.71 33.07
C VAL A 483 18.99 -8.75 33.91
N GLN A 484 19.60 -7.60 34.20
CA GLN A 484 20.83 -7.55 34.99
C GLN A 484 20.62 -8.13 36.40
N LEU A 485 19.54 -7.76 37.09
CA LEU A 485 19.19 -8.37 38.39
C LEU A 485 19.03 -9.90 38.26
N SER A 486 18.24 -10.37 37.29
CA SER A 486 17.96 -11.81 37.12
C SER A 486 19.18 -12.67 36.79
N ASN A 487 20.24 -12.07 36.26
CA ASN A 487 21.53 -12.70 35.95
C ASN A 487 22.53 -12.65 37.12
N THR A 488 22.19 -12.04 38.26
CA THR A 488 23.04 -12.03 39.46
C THR A 488 23.12 -13.46 40.00
N GLU A 489 24.29 -14.10 39.92
CA GLU A 489 24.44 -15.51 40.35
C GLU A 489 24.24 -15.67 41.87
N ASP A 490 24.69 -14.69 42.65
CA ASP A 490 24.61 -14.70 44.10
C ASP A 490 23.17 -14.49 44.63
N HIS A 491 22.78 -15.30 45.62
CA HIS A 491 21.43 -15.28 46.18
C HIS A 491 21.15 -14.09 47.09
N ASN A 492 22.13 -13.67 47.89
CA ASN A 492 21.94 -12.58 48.85
C ASN A 492 22.05 -11.23 48.14
N GLN A 493 22.99 -11.09 47.21
CA GLN A 493 23.13 -9.88 46.38
C GLN A 493 21.87 -9.62 45.53
N PHE A 494 21.26 -10.68 44.98
CA PHE A 494 19.97 -10.59 44.30
C PHE A 494 18.86 -10.08 45.23
N LEU A 495 18.73 -10.66 46.44
CA LEU A 495 17.67 -10.30 47.38
C LEU A 495 17.86 -8.89 47.96
N HIS A 496 19.09 -8.47 48.23
CA HIS A 496 19.43 -7.10 48.65
C HIS A 496 19.06 -6.06 47.58
N ASN A 497 19.30 -6.36 46.31
CA ASN A 497 19.06 -5.42 45.22
C ASN A 497 17.59 -5.43 44.73
N TYR A 498 16.80 -6.44 45.12
CA TYR A 498 15.41 -6.60 44.69
C TYR A 498 14.48 -5.44 45.10
N PRO A 499 14.46 -4.94 46.36
CA PRO A 499 13.57 -3.84 46.76
C PRO A 499 13.89 -2.51 46.06
N SER A 500 15.14 -2.32 45.62
CA SER A 500 15.54 -1.13 44.87
C SER A 500 14.98 -1.11 43.44
N LEU A 501 14.60 -2.27 42.90
CA LEU A 501 14.11 -2.44 41.53
C LEU A 501 12.62 -2.83 41.47
N SER A 502 12.02 -3.31 42.57
CA SER A 502 10.57 -3.57 42.64
C SER A 502 9.74 -2.30 42.44
N ALA A 503 10.26 -1.13 42.86
CA ALA A 503 9.68 0.18 42.59
C ALA A 503 9.50 0.51 41.09
N LEU A 504 10.19 -0.19 40.18
CA LEU A 504 10.02 -0.02 38.74
C LEU A 504 8.79 -0.74 38.17
N ARG A 505 8.10 -1.60 38.95
CA ARG A 505 6.81 -2.22 38.56
C ARG A 505 5.73 -1.17 38.36
N GLU A 506 5.64 -0.19 39.25
CA GLU A 506 4.60 0.85 39.26
C GLU A 506 4.90 1.98 38.25
N SER A 507 5.23 1.59 37.01
CA SER A 507 5.08 2.46 35.86
C SER A 507 3.59 2.74 35.67
N THR A 508 3.13 3.84 36.26
CA THR A 508 1.76 4.36 36.25
C THR A 508 1.13 4.19 34.87
N HIS A 509 -0.16 3.82 34.81
CA HIS A 509 -0.85 3.59 33.54
C HIS A 509 -0.75 4.84 32.63
N SER A 510 0.10 4.77 31.62
CA SER A 510 0.14 5.73 30.52
C SER A 510 -1.27 5.83 29.96
N SER A 511 -1.84 7.04 29.96
CA SER A 511 -3.21 7.26 29.51
C SER A 511 -3.38 6.74 28.08
N SER A 512 -4.36 5.86 27.86
CA SER A 512 -4.62 5.31 26.52
C SER A 512 -4.74 6.43 25.50
N ILE A 513 -3.79 6.47 24.56
CA ILE A 513 -3.74 7.53 23.55
C ILE A 513 -5.03 7.44 22.75
N ASN A 514 -5.89 8.44 22.92
CA ASN A 514 -7.21 8.45 22.30
C ASN A 514 -7.04 8.87 20.83
N ILE A 515 -6.59 7.93 20.00
CA ILE A 515 -6.42 8.08 18.54
C ILE A 515 -7.82 8.24 17.94
N ARG A 516 -8.33 9.47 18.03
CA ARG A 516 -9.66 9.88 17.59
C ARG A 516 -9.68 9.85 16.06
N PRO A 517 -10.51 9.03 15.40
CA PRO A 517 -10.50 8.93 13.94
C PRO A 517 -10.82 10.28 13.30
N LEU A 518 -9.81 10.93 12.74
CA LEU A 518 -9.89 12.29 12.23
C LEU A 518 -10.23 12.29 10.73
N ARG A 519 -11.22 13.09 10.36
CA ARG A 519 -11.69 13.25 8.98
C ARG A 519 -10.83 14.27 8.25
N TYR A 520 -9.65 13.85 7.82
CA TYR A 520 -8.67 14.74 7.22
C TYR A 520 -9.07 15.20 5.81
N PHE A 521 -9.43 16.49 5.69
CA PHE A 521 -9.66 17.24 4.45
C PHE A 521 -10.83 16.78 3.53
N GLU A 522 -11.60 15.76 3.89
CA GLU A 522 -12.81 15.38 3.16
C GLU A 522 -13.84 16.53 3.13
N ASP A 523 -14.15 17.10 4.29
CA ASP A 523 -15.09 18.22 4.44
C ASP A 523 -14.62 19.48 3.69
N VAL A 524 -13.31 19.78 3.71
CA VAL A 524 -12.69 20.88 2.94
C VAL A 524 -12.78 20.61 1.44
N THR A 525 -12.56 19.36 1.02
CA THR A 525 -12.65 18.96 -0.38
C THR A 525 -14.07 19.12 -0.88
N ALA A 526 -15.07 18.67 -0.09
CA ALA A 526 -16.49 18.78 -0.37
C ALA A 526 -16.98 20.23 -0.43
N ALA A 527 -16.69 21.05 0.58
CA ALA A 527 -17.11 22.46 0.61
C ALA A 527 -16.53 23.27 -0.56
N VAL A 528 -15.29 22.99 -0.97
CA VAL A 528 -14.69 23.64 -2.15
C VAL A 528 -15.22 23.05 -3.47
N SER A 529 -15.67 21.78 -3.51
CA SER A 529 -16.42 21.26 -4.65
C SER A 529 -17.80 21.92 -4.77
N GLU A 530 -18.54 22.05 -3.67
CA GLU A 530 -19.82 22.78 -3.63
C GLU A 530 -19.66 24.24 -4.10
N LEU A 531 -18.56 24.90 -3.74
CA LEU A 531 -18.21 26.23 -4.23
C LEU A 531 -17.87 26.24 -5.73
N ILE A 532 -17.16 25.22 -6.23
CA ILE A 532 -16.86 25.04 -7.66
C ILE A 532 -18.14 24.79 -8.46
N ASP A 533 -19.07 23.99 -7.96
CA ASP A 533 -20.34 23.67 -8.62
C ASP A 533 -21.23 24.92 -8.67
N LYS A 534 -21.36 25.66 -7.56
CA LYS A 534 -22.01 26.99 -7.54
C LYS A 534 -21.37 27.99 -8.49
N LEU A 535 -20.03 28.01 -8.59
CA LEU A 535 -19.33 28.85 -9.58
C LEU A 535 -19.60 28.40 -11.01
N GLN A 536 -19.66 27.09 -11.27
CA GLN A 536 -20.01 26.56 -12.58
C GLN A 536 -21.44 26.89 -12.96
N ASP A 537 -22.40 26.83 -12.04
CA ASP A 537 -23.80 27.20 -12.30
C ASP A 537 -23.95 28.71 -12.51
N ILE A 538 -23.31 29.56 -11.70
CA ILE A 538 -23.25 31.01 -11.96
C ILE A 538 -22.62 31.30 -13.33
N LEU A 539 -21.55 30.60 -13.72
CA LEU A 539 -20.94 30.74 -15.04
C LEU A 539 -21.85 30.20 -16.16
N ARG A 540 -22.61 29.13 -15.92
CA ARG A 540 -23.57 28.52 -16.85
C ARG A 540 -24.75 29.47 -17.11
N ASP A 541 -25.30 30.04 -16.04
CA ASP A 541 -26.44 30.96 -16.10
C ASP A 541 -26.04 32.33 -16.65
N THR A 542 -24.88 32.87 -16.26
CA THR A 542 -24.38 34.10 -16.90
C THR A 542 -24.00 33.86 -18.36
N TRP A 543 -23.43 32.70 -18.73
CA TRP A 543 -23.13 32.37 -20.11
C TRP A 543 -24.38 32.14 -20.97
N THR A 544 -25.45 31.50 -20.47
CA THR A 544 -26.71 31.37 -21.22
C THR A 544 -27.39 32.73 -21.41
N ASN A 545 -27.41 33.59 -20.38
CA ASN A 545 -27.92 34.96 -20.49
C ASN A 545 -27.09 35.81 -21.48
N ILE A 546 -25.75 35.73 -21.42
CA ILE A 546 -24.87 36.42 -22.39
C ILE A 546 -25.07 35.85 -23.80
N SER A 547 -25.19 34.54 -23.96
CA SER A 547 -25.43 33.90 -25.27
C SER A 547 -26.79 34.32 -25.86
N LEU A 548 -27.83 34.43 -25.03
CA LEU A 548 -29.14 34.99 -25.42
C LEU A 548 -29.00 36.46 -25.88
N MET A 549 -28.33 37.31 -25.10
CA MET A 549 -28.10 38.72 -25.47
C MET A 549 -27.27 38.86 -26.77
N VAL A 550 -26.21 38.05 -26.94
CA VAL A 550 -25.35 38.07 -28.14
C VAL A 550 -26.12 37.59 -29.38
N THR A 551 -26.89 36.51 -29.26
CA THR A 551 -27.75 36.05 -30.38
C THR A 551 -28.85 37.05 -30.71
N GLU A 552 -29.41 37.76 -29.73
CA GLU A 552 -30.37 38.84 -29.97
C GLU A 552 -29.71 40.03 -30.72
N VAL A 553 -28.46 40.37 -30.39
CA VAL A 553 -27.69 41.44 -31.06
C VAL A 553 -27.32 41.08 -32.51
N ASP A 554 -26.77 39.88 -32.78
CA ASP A 554 -26.39 39.48 -34.14
C ASP A 554 -27.62 39.30 -35.06
N VAL A 555 -28.73 38.76 -34.54
CA VAL A 555 -29.99 38.59 -35.29
C VAL A 555 -30.62 39.93 -35.71
N LEU A 556 -30.24 41.06 -35.11
CA LEU A 556 -30.70 42.39 -35.50
C LEU A 556 -29.88 43.01 -36.66
N LEU A 557 -28.68 42.51 -36.96
CA LEU A 557 -27.78 43.10 -37.97
C LEU A 557 -27.88 42.44 -39.35
N LEU A 558 -28.33 41.19 -39.45
CA LEU A 558 -28.32 40.41 -40.70
C LEU A 558 -29.69 39.85 -41.17
N ARG A 559 -30.81 40.49 -40.80
CA ARG A 559 -32.11 40.14 -41.42
C ARG A 559 -32.13 40.56 -42.90
N PRO A 560 -32.36 39.65 -43.85
CA PRO A 560 -32.39 39.99 -45.29
C PRO A 560 -33.47 41.03 -45.61
N GLU A 561 -33.30 41.76 -46.72
CA GLU A 561 -34.33 42.64 -47.28
C GLU A 561 -35.55 41.80 -47.72
N PRO A 562 -36.80 42.24 -47.46
CA PRO A 562 -37.99 41.48 -47.85
C PRO A 562 -38.04 41.26 -49.38
N LYS A 563 -38.55 40.10 -49.82
CA LYS A 563 -38.59 39.73 -51.25
C LYS A 563 -40.00 39.54 -51.81
N THR A 564 -40.97 39.13 -50.99
CA THR A 564 -42.37 38.99 -51.40
C THR A 564 -43.23 40.07 -50.76
N ARG A 565 -44.39 40.40 -51.36
CA ARG A 565 -45.37 41.32 -50.72
C ARG A 565 -45.76 40.84 -49.32
N ALA A 566 -45.91 39.53 -49.11
CA ALA A 566 -46.16 38.95 -47.80
C ALA A 566 -45.03 39.20 -46.78
N ASP A 567 -43.77 39.32 -47.22
CA ASP A 567 -42.66 39.72 -46.34
C ASP A 567 -42.65 41.21 -46.03
N PHE A 568 -43.02 42.07 -47.00
CA PHE A 568 -43.16 43.51 -46.76
C PHE A 568 -44.31 43.81 -45.79
N LEU A 569 -45.44 43.12 -45.93
CA LEU A 569 -46.61 43.27 -45.04
C LEU A 569 -46.31 42.91 -43.56
N LYS A 570 -45.27 42.11 -43.26
CA LYS A 570 -44.79 41.87 -41.88
C LYS A 570 -44.24 43.14 -41.19
N TYR A 571 -43.94 44.18 -41.96
CA TYR A 571 -43.49 45.49 -41.48
C TYR A 571 -44.54 46.60 -41.69
N PHE A 572 -45.79 46.23 -41.99
CA PHE A 572 -46.84 47.18 -42.32
C PHE A 572 -47.09 48.19 -41.19
N ARG A 573 -47.23 49.46 -41.55
CA ARG A 573 -47.59 50.56 -40.66
C ARG A 573 -48.88 51.19 -41.14
N HIS A 574 -49.85 51.30 -40.25
CA HIS A 574 -50.94 52.23 -40.42
C HIS A 574 -50.39 53.65 -40.32
N ILE A 575 -50.71 54.47 -41.31
CA ILE A 575 -50.28 55.86 -41.42
C ILE A 575 -51.52 56.75 -41.31
N THR A 576 -51.47 57.80 -40.51
CA THR A 576 -52.51 58.83 -40.40
C THR A 576 -51.94 60.19 -40.77
N LEU A 577 -52.65 60.97 -41.57
CA LEU A 577 -52.24 62.30 -41.97
C LEU A 577 -52.46 63.30 -40.84
N ASP A 578 -51.49 64.19 -40.64
CA ASP A 578 -51.56 65.22 -39.60
C ASP A 578 -52.32 66.47 -40.09
N PRO A 579 -53.51 66.77 -39.55
CA PRO A 579 -54.29 67.96 -39.92
C PRO A 579 -53.59 69.27 -39.57
N HIS A 580 -52.53 69.28 -38.76
CA HIS A 580 -51.72 70.46 -38.49
C HIS A 580 -50.78 70.80 -39.65
N THR A 581 -50.39 69.81 -40.46
CA THR A 581 -49.50 70.02 -41.62
C THR A 581 -50.24 70.31 -42.92
N ALA A 582 -51.48 69.82 -43.05
CA ALA A 582 -52.24 69.82 -44.29
C ALA A 582 -52.46 71.23 -44.90
N TYR A 583 -52.15 71.39 -46.19
CA TYR A 583 -52.51 72.59 -46.94
C TYR A 583 -54.03 72.82 -46.96
N LYS A 584 -54.48 74.09 -46.91
CA LYS A 584 -55.90 74.44 -46.71
C LYS A 584 -56.86 73.97 -47.82
N HIS A 585 -56.40 73.45 -48.97
CA HIS A 585 -57.26 72.83 -49.99
C HIS A 585 -57.38 71.29 -49.91
N LEU A 586 -56.74 70.65 -48.92
CA LEU A 586 -56.87 69.21 -48.70
C LEU A 586 -57.95 68.92 -47.64
N CYS A 587 -58.99 68.20 -48.00
CA CYS A 587 -59.87 67.57 -47.00
C CYS A 587 -59.25 66.25 -46.56
N LEU A 588 -59.24 65.99 -45.24
CA LEU A 588 -58.82 64.72 -44.66
C LEU A 588 -60.04 63.93 -44.20
N SER A 589 -60.11 62.65 -44.58
CA SER A 589 -61.21 61.73 -44.22
C SER A 589 -60.70 60.34 -43.85
N ASP A 590 -61.62 59.42 -43.52
CA ASP A 590 -61.35 58.02 -43.21
C ASP A 590 -60.30 57.83 -42.10
N GLU A 591 -60.60 58.36 -40.91
CA GLU A 591 -59.69 58.40 -39.75
C GLU A 591 -58.36 59.12 -40.07
N ASN A 592 -58.43 60.16 -40.92
CA ASN A 592 -57.33 60.90 -41.53
C ASN A 592 -56.37 60.05 -42.41
N ARG A 593 -56.81 58.92 -42.97
CA ARG A 593 -55.97 58.16 -43.94
C ARG A 593 -56.09 58.67 -45.37
N ARG A 594 -57.24 59.23 -45.76
CA ARG A 594 -57.48 59.77 -47.11
C ARG A 594 -57.27 61.28 -47.13
N ALA A 595 -56.55 61.76 -48.14
CA ALA A 595 -56.55 63.15 -48.55
C ALA A 595 -57.30 63.31 -49.88
N THR A 596 -58.14 64.33 -49.98
CA THR A 596 -58.92 64.68 -51.18
C THR A 596 -58.67 66.13 -51.57
N LEU A 597 -58.34 66.38 -52.83
CA LEU A 597 -58.12 67.73 -53.36
C LEU A 597 -59.45 68.46 -53.62
N MET A 598 -59.72 69.48 -52.79
CA MET A 598 -60.95 70.28 -52.82
C MET A 598 -60.78 71.60 -53.59
N LYS A 599 -61.88 72.11 -54.15
CA LYS A 599 -61.91 73.46 -54.75
C LYS A 599 -61.97 74.57 -53.70
N GLN A 600 -62.69 74.33 -52.61
CA GLN A 600 -62.85 75.26 -51.49
C GLN A 600 -61.77 75.02 -50.43
N GLN A 601 -61.44 76.07 -49.66
CA GLN A 601 -60.58 75.95 -48.50
C GLN A 601 -61.31 75.29 -47.34
N GLN A 602 -60.60 74.43 -46.61
CA GLN A 602 -61.06 73.72 -45.42
C GLN A 602 -60.72 74.56 -44.18
N SER A 603 -61.63 74.56 -43.20
CA SER A 603 -61.57 75.41 -42.00
C SER A 603 -60.58 74.94 -40.94
N TYR A 604 -59.32 74.67 -41.33
CA TYR A 604 -58.28 74.32 -40.38
C TYR A 604 -57.72 75.55 -39.63
N PRO A 605 -57.46 75.44 -38.31
CA PRO A 605 -56.72 76.45 -37.56
C PRO A 605 -55.33 76.72 -38.15
N ASP A 606 -54.86 77.96 -38.02
CA ASP A 606 -53.48 78.30 -38.37
C ASP A 606 -52.49 77.64 -37.40
N HIS A 607 -51.40 77.10 -37.96
CA HIS A 607 -50.43 76.28 -37.24
C HIS A 607 -49.04 76.43 -37.90
N PRO A 608 -47.93 76.51 -37.15
CA PRO A 608 -46.59 76.72 -37.72
C PRO A 608 -46.18 75.62 -38.72
N ASP A 609 -46.55 74.37 -38.47
CA ASP A 609 -46.24 73.24 -39.36
C ASP A 609 -47.11 73.13 -40.61
N ARG A 610 -48.09 74.02 -40.78
CA ARG A 610 -49.01 74.00 -41.92
C ARG A 610 -48.29 74.45 -43.20
N PHE A 611 -48.31 73.60 -44.23
CA PHE A 611 -47.85 74.03 -45.56
C PHE A 611 -48.71 75.21 -46.05
N SER A 612 -48.07 76.30 -46.48
CA SER A 612 -48.78 77.57 -46.75
C SER A 612 -49.01 77.87 -48.25
N ALA A 613 -48.50 77.04 -49.16
CA ALA A 613 -48.53 77.30 -50.61
C ALA A 613 -48.61 76.01 -51.44
N TRP A 614 -47.83 75.00 -51.07
CA TRP A 614 -47.80 73.70 -51.75
C TRP A 614 -48.92 72.79 -51.21
N ILE A 615 -49.61 72.09 -52.12
CA ILE A 615 -50.75 71.22 -51.83
C ILE A 615 -50.25 69.88 -51.25
N GLN A 616 -49.83 69.92 -49.98
CA GLN A 616 -49.10 68.85 -49.31
C GLN A 616 -49.65 68.56 -47.91
N VAL A 617 -49.35 67.37 -47.40
CA VAL A 617 -49.58 66.93 -46.03
C VAL A 617 -48.55 65.86 -45.64
N LEU A 618 -48.21 65.74 -44.35
CA LEU A 618 -47.35 64.67 -43.80
C LEU A 618 -48.15 63.72 -42.88
N SER A 619 -47.58 62.54 -42.63
CA SER A 619 -48.01 61.63 -41.58
C SER A 619 -47.76 62.20 -40.18
N ARG A 620 -48.61 61.82 -39.23
CA ARG A 620 -48.39 62.02 -37.80
C ARG A 620 -47.32 61.08 -37.27
N GLU A 621 -47.23 59.87 -37.81
CA GLU A 621 -46.26 58.86 -37.39
C GLU A 621 -44.84 59.22 -37.84
N SER A 622 -43.90 59.13 -36.90
CA SER A 622 -42.45 59.24 -37.11
C SER A 622 -41.88 57.84 -37.39
N LEU A 623 -41.55 57.58 -38.64
CA LEU A 623 -41.12 56.29 -39.17
C LEU A 623 -39.63 56.05 -38.93
N THR A 624 -39.33 54.94 -38.24
CA THR A 624 -37.98 54.48 -37.87
C THR A 624 -37.91 52.96 -37.93
N GLY A 625 -36.70 52.40 -37.94
CA GLY A 625 -36.48 50.96 -38.16
C GLY A 625 -37.01 50.48 -39.52
N ARG A 626 -37.54 49.26 -39.58
CA ARG A 626 -38.23 48.73 -40.77
C ARG A 626 -39.72 49.07 -40.74
N CYS A 627 -40.19 49.70 -41.81
CA CYS A 627 -41.58 50.09 -42.03
C CYS A 627 -41.97 49.84 -43.49
N TYR A 628 -43.20 49.39 -43.73
CA TYR A 628 -43.84 49.29 -45.03
C TYR A 628 -45.22 49.92 -44.99
N TRP A 629 -45.68 50.55 -46.06
CA TRP A 629 -47.06 51.00 -46.20
C TRP A 629 -47.46 51.04 -47.69
N GLU A 630 -48.76 51.03 -47.94
CA GLU A 630 -49.33 51.14 -49.30
C GLU A 630 -50.22 52.38 -49.39
N VAL A 631 -50.08 53.13 -50.48
CA VAL A 631 -50.92 54.28 -50.82
C VAL A 631 -51.70 53.95 -52.10
N GLU A 632 -53.03 53.97 -52.02
CA GLU A 632 -53.91 53.96 -53.19
C GLU A 632 -54.17 55.41 -53.62
N TRP A 633 -54.26 55.70 -54.91
CA TRP A 633 -54.55 57.03 -55.44
C TRP A 633 -55.46 56.99 -56.66
N GLU A 634 -56.31 58.01 -56.79
CA GLU A 634 -57.28 58.17 -57.87
C GLU A 634 -57.20 59.57 -58.48
N GLY A 635 -57.53 59.66 -59.77
CA GLY A 635 -57.54 60.92 -60.52
C GLY A 635 -56.35 61.08 -61.48
N ARG A 636 -55.77 62.27 -61.52
CA ARG A 636 -54.77 62.69 -62.53
C ARG A 636 -53.33 62.34 -62.17
N GLY A 637 -53.04 62.22 -60.88
CA GLY A 637 -51.71 61.90 -60.38
C GLY A 637 -51.45 62.45 -58.99
N VAL A 638 -50.61 61.73 -58.24
CA VAL A 638 -50.18 62.05 -56.87
C VAL A 638 -48.65 62.14 -56.83
N GLU A 639 -48.10 62.70 -55.75
CA GLU A 639 -46.69 62.52 -55.41
C GLU A 639 -46.59 61.98 -53.98
N VAL A 640 -46.17 60.72 -53.88
CA VAL A 640 -45.99 59.96 -52.63
C VAL A 640 -44.57 60.21 -52.15
N ALA A 641 -44.43 60.80 -50.97
CA ALA A 641 -43.17 61.30 -50.45
C ALA A 641 -42.75 60.66 -49.12
N VAL A 642 -41.47 60.79 -48.82
CA VAL A 642 -40.88 60.51 -47.51
C VAL A 642 -39.96 61.69 -47.17
N SER A 643 -40.10 62.30 -46.00
CA SER A 643 -39.40 63.55 -45.66
C SER A 643 -39.06 63.68 -44.17
N TYR A 644 -38.01 64.44 -43.84
CA TYR A 644 -37.77 64.87 -42.47
C TYR A 644 -38.82 65.88 -42.00
N HIS A 645 -39.18 65.82 -40.71
CA HIS A 645 -40.19 66.71 -40.13
C HIS A 645 -39.86 68.21 -40.28
N ASN A 646 -38.58 68.59 -40.35
CA ASN A 646 -38.15 69.99 -40.48
C ASN A 646 -37.98 70.48 -41.94
N ILE A 647 -38.75 69.92 -42.89
CA ILE A 647 -38.97 70.53 -44.21
C ILE A 647 -39.64 71.92 -44.07
N SER A 648 -39.35 72.85 -44.98
CA SER A 648 -39.92 74.20 -44.89
C SER A 648 -41.43 74.20 -45.15
N ARG A 649 -42.17 75.05 -44.45
CA ARG A 649 -43.64 75.07 -44.45
C ARG A 649 -44.22 76.30 -45.16
N ALA A 650 -43.59 77.45 -44.93
CA ALA A 650 -44.06 78.75 -45.39
C ALA A 650 -43.46 79.14 -46.76
N GLY A 651 -44.29 79.73 -47.61
CA GLY A 651 -43.90 80.32 -48.89
C GLY A 651 -43.77 79.34 -50.06
N ASN A 652 -43.89 79.86 -51.27
CA ASN A 652 -43.88 79.09 -52.53
C ASN A 652 -42.45 78.81 -53.02
N SER A 653 -41.58 78.31 -52.15
CA SER A 653 -40.17 78.01 -52.48
C SER A 653 -39.91 76.50 -52.59
N ASP A 654 -38.90 76.13 -53.38
CA ASP A 654 -38.40 74.76 -53.55
C ASP A 654 -38.07 74.05 -52.22
N LYS A 655 -37.71 74.81 -51.18
CA LYS A 655 -37.40 74.30 -49.84
C LYS A 655 -38.60 73.66 -49.15
N CYS A 656 -39.82 73.89 -49.67
CA CYS A 656 -41.08 73.42 -49.12
C CYS A 656 -41.66 72.21 -49.87
N ALA A 657 -41.33 72.02 -51.16
CA ALA A 657 -41.94 71.01 -52.03
C ALA A 657 -41.21 69.65 -51.94
N PHE A 658 -41.95 68.54 -51.89
CA PHE A 658 -41.35 67.21 -51.83
C PHE A 658 -40.51 66.90 -53.08
N GLY A 659 -39.33 66.30 -52.88
CA GLY A 659 -38.37 65.95 -53.92
C GLY A 659 -37.58 67.13 -54.52
N VAL A 660 -37.96 68.38 -54.23
CA VAL A 660 -37.29 69.60 -54.73
C VAL A 660 -36.20 70.11 -53.77
N ASN A 661 -35.94 69.38 -52.68
CA ASN A 661 -34.92 69.65 -51.67
C ASN A 661 -34.23 68.36 -51.18
N ASP A 662 -33.20 68.53 -50.37
CA ASP A 662 -32.38 67.51 -49.71
C ASP A 662 -33.09 66.77 -48.56
N LYS A 663 -34.20 67.32 -48.04
CA LYS A 663 -34.97 66.77 -46.91
C LYS A 663 -36.10 65.83 -47.32
N SER A 664 -36.26 65.53 -48.60
CA SER A 664 -37.39 64.75 -49.11
C SER A 664 -37.04 63.89 -50.32
N TRP A 665 -37.65 62.71 -50.38
CA TRP A 665 -37.58 61.74 -51.47
C TRP A 665 -39.01 61.48 -51.93
N ALA A 666 -39.30 61.69 -53.20
CA ALA A 666 -40.66 61.67 -53.71
C ALA A 666 -40.81 60.81 -54.97
N LEU A 667 -41.94 60.13 -55.10
CA LEU A 667 -42.37 59.44 -56.30
C LEU A 667 -43.65 60.10 -56.81
N HIS A 668 -43.52 60.87 -57.89
CA HIS A 668 -44.66 61.34 -58.65
C HIS A 668 -45.20 60.21 -59.54
N CYS A 669 -46.50 59.96 -59.43
CA CYS A 669 -47.25 58.93 -60.14
C CYS A 669 -48.30 59.63 -61.01
N ASP A 670 -48.35 59.29 -62.29
CA ASP A 670 -49.45 59.64 -63.19
C ASP A 670 -49.90 58.41 -63.98
N SER A 671 -51.00 58.52 -64.72
CA SER A 671 -51.60 57.42 -65.48
C SER A 671 -50.76 56.92 -66.68
N LYS A 672 -49.54 57.44 -66.88
CA LYS A 672 -48.64 57.10 -67.98
C LYS A 672 -47.23 56.72 -67.52
N SER A 673 -46.80 57.17 -66.34
CA SER A 673 -45.39 57.16 -65.93
C SER A 673 -45.19 57.35 -64.43
N TYR A 674 -44.03 56.91 -63.95
CA TYR A 674 -43.49 57.30 -62.65
C TYR A 674 -42.30 58.23 -62.81
N LYS A 675 -42.15 59.21 -61.93
CA LYS A 675 -40.99 60.12 -61.89
C LYS A 675 -40.53 60.27 -60.45
N TYR A 676 -39.35 59.75 -60.14
CA TYR A 676 -38.72 59.94 -58.83
C TYR A 676 -38.05 61.32 -58.76
N ARG A 677 -38.13 61.98 -57.61
CA ARG A 677 -37.53 63.30 -57.33
C ARG A 677 -36.79 63.29 -56.00
N HIS A 678 -35.59 63.87 -56.00
CA HIS A 678 -34.85 64.21 -54.79
C HIS A 678 -33.85 65.34 -55.09
N ASN A 679 -33.76 66.34 -54.22
CA ASN A 679 -32.87 67.49 -54.34
C ASN A 679 -32.84 68.11 -55.76
N LYS A 680 -34.04 68.37 -56.32
CA LYS A 680 -34.29 68.89 -57.69
C LYS A 680 -33.94 67.95 -58.84
N VAL A 681 -33.26 66.83 -58.61
CA VAL A 681 -33.00 65.82 -59.63
C VAL A 681 -34.27 64.99 -59.85
N GLN A 682 -34.80 64.99 -61.07
CA GLN A 682 -35.91 64.15 -61.49
C GLN A 682 -35.40 62.98 -62.34
N THR A 683 -35.96 61.79 -62.15
CA THR A 683 -35.68 60.59 -62.95
C THR A 683 -36.98 59.90 -63.33
N THR A 684 -37.31 59.84 -64.62
CA THR A 684 -38.41 59.02 -65.13
C THR A 684 -38.07 57.53 -64.94
N LEU A 685 -39.03 56.73 -64.48
CA LEU A 685 -38.86 55.32 -64.20
C LEU A 685 -39.77 54.47 -65.09
N SER A 686 -39.29 53.30 -65.49
CA SER A 686 -40.07 52.28 -66.20
C SER A 686 -40.66 51.27 -65.21
N GLY A 687 -41.92 50.90 -65.39
CA GLY A 687 -42.61 49.89 -64.59
C GLY A 687 -44.12 49.85 -64.91
N PRO A 688 -44.85 48.83 -64.46
CA PRO A 688 -46.30 48.76 -64.63
C PRO A 688 -46.98 49.89 -63.85
N VAL A 689 -47.79 50.72 -64.52
CA VAL A 689 -48.58 51.77 -63.87
C VAL A 689 -49.66 51.13 -63.01
N SER A 690 -49.83 51.62 -61.78
CA SER A 690 -50.85 51.18 -60.83
C SER A 690 -51.37 52.38 -60.02
N SER A 691 -52.64 52.30 -59.61
CA SER A 691 -53.23 53.16 -58.60
C SER A 691 -52.66 52.92 -57.19
N ARG A 692 -51.94 51.81 -56.96
CA ARG A 692 -51.29 51.51 -55.67
C ARG A 692 -49.78 51.54 -55.71
N VAL A 693 -49.21 52.30 -54.78
CA VAL A 693 -47.76 52.43 -54.53
C VAL A 693 -47.42 51.82 -53.18
N GLY A 694 -46.50 50.85 -53.17
CA GLY A 694 -45.88 50.34 -51.94
C GLY A 694 -44.61 51.11 -51.62
N VAL A 695 -44.38 51.47 -50.36
CA VAL A 695 -43.16 52.13 -49.90
C VAL A 695 -42.56 51.36 -48.73
N PHE A 696 -41.30 50.94 -48.87
CA PHE A 696 -40.52 50.28 -47.82
C PHE A 696 -39.36 51.16 -47.37
N LEU A 697 -39.21 51.30 -46.07
CA LEU A 697 -38.11 51.99 -45.39
C LEU A 697 -37.41 51.00 -44.46
N ASP A 698 -36.10 50.83 -44.61
CA ASP A 698 -35.22 50.38 -43.53
C ASP A 698 -34.34 51.57 -43.13
N HIS A 699 -34.80 52.29 -42.11
CA HIS A 699 -34.15 53.50 -41.61
C HIS A 699 -32.74 53.23 -41.06
N ARG A 700 -32.53 52.05 -40.43
CA ARG A 700 -31.21 51.66 -39.88
C ARG A 700 -30.24 51.26 -40.99
N ALA A 701 -30.70 50.49 -41.98
CA ALA A 701 -29.86 50.09 -43.12
C ALA A 701 -29.70 51.20 -44.19
N GLY A 702 -30.39 52.33 -44.04
CA GLY A 702 -30.33 53.45 -44.99
C GLY A 702 -31.02 53.16 -46.33
N ILE A 703 -32.07 52.32 -46.34
CA ILE A 703 -32.77 51.89 -47.55
C ILE A 703 -34.15 52.54 -47.62
N LEU A 704 -34.48 53.14 -48.77
CA LEU A 704 -35.85 53.53 -49.13
C LEU A 704 -36.17 52.98 -50.52
N SER A 705 -37.23 52.17 -50.61
CA SER A 705 -37.65 51.48 -51.84
C SER A 705 -39.12 51.76 -52.16
N PHE A 706 -39.40 52.16 -53.39
CA PHE A 706 -40.74 52.39 -53.93
C PHE A 706 -41.12 51.29 -54.93
N TYR A 707 -42.37 50.82 -54.86
CA TYR A 707 -42.90 49.71 -55.66
C TYR A 707 -44.23 50.08 -56.30
N SER A 708 -44.45 49.61 -57.52
CA SER A 708 -45.79 49.47 -58.09
C SER A 708 -46.41 48.20 -57.53
N VAL A 709 -47.64 48.29 -57.03
CA VAL A 709 -48.37 47.16 -56.45
C VAL A 709 -49.65 46.95 -57.25
N SER A 710 -49.80 45.78 -57.85
CA SER A 710 -51.04 45.31 -58.49
C SER A 710 -51.23 43.83 -58.13
N GLU A 711 -51.56 42.96 -59.08
CA GLU A 711 -51.40 41.51 -58.94
C GLU A 711 -49.94 41.11 -58.64
N THR A 712 -48.97 41.95 -59.05
CA THR A 712 -47.54 41.77 -58.77
C THR A 712 -46.95 42.99 -58.07
N MET A 713 -45.83 42.81 -57.37
CA MET A 713 -45.10 43.89 -56.68
C MET A 713 -43.77 44.13 -57.39
N THR A 714 -43.68 45.24 -58.13
CA THR A 714 -42.52 45.58 -58.97
C THR A 714 -41.75 46.75 -58.38
N LEU A 715 -40.44 46.59 -58.11
CA LEU A 715 -39.56 47.66 -57.64
C LEU A 715 -39.42 48.75 -58.72
N LEU A 716 -39.82 49.98 -58.39
CA LEU A 716 -39.67 51.16 -59.26
C LEU A 716 -38.34 51.88 -58.99
N ARG A 717 -38.00 52.06 -57.71
CA ARG A 717 -36.78 52.75 -57.30
C ARG A 717 -36.30 52.26 -55.93
N ARG A 718 -35.01 51.91 -55.83
CA ARG A 718 -34.28 51.78 -54.56
C ARG A 718 -33.35 52.97 -54.36
N VAL A 719 -33.27 53.45 -53.13
CA VAL A 719 -32.40 54.54 -52.67
C VAL A 719 -31.58 54.01 -51.50
N GLN A 720 -30.27 54.27 -51.52
CA GLN A 720 -29.34 53.95 -50.45
C GLN A 720 -28.76 55.28 -49.94
N THR A 721 -29.05 55.67 -48.71
CA THR A 721 -28.63 56.96 -48.13
C THR A 721 -28.64 56.91 -46.59
N THR A 722 -27.90 57.81 -45.94
CA THR A 722 -27.86 57.88 -44.47
C THR A 722 -28.95 58.81 -43.94
N PHE A 723 -29.96 58.26 -43.25
CA PHE A 723 -31.02 59.08 -42.68
C PHE A 723 -30.60 59.69 -41.34
N THR A 724 -30.51 61.02 -41.27
CA THR A 724 -30.03 61.77 -40.08
C THR A 724 -31.09 61.98 -39.00
N GLN A 725 -32.36 61.85 -39.35
CA GLN A 725 -33.53 62.09 -38.49
C GLN A 725 -34.62 61.04 -38.81
N PRO A 726 -35.65 60.87 -37.96
CA PRO A 726 -36.86 60.14 -38.31
C PRO A 726 -37.56 60.72 -39.53
N LEU A 727 -38.33 59.89 -40.23
CA LEU A 727 -39.00 60.23 -41.48
C LEU A 727 -40.51 60.24 -41.30
N HIS A 728 -41.21 61.07 -42.07
CA HIS A 728 -42.66 61.08 -42.18
C HIS A 728 -43.03 60.72 -43.62
N ALA A 729 -44.09 59.94 -43.81
CA ALA A 729 -44.70 59.77 -45.13
C ALA A 729 -45.40 61.08 -45.52
N GLY A 730 -45.52 61.36 -46.82
CA GLY A 730 -46.14 62.57 -47.33
C GLY A 730 -46.95 62.32 -48.59
N ILE A 731 -47.96 63.16 -48.80
CA ILE A 731 -48.80 63.18 -50.00
C ILE A 731 -48.83 64.60 -50.56
N GLN A 732 -48.66 64.72 -51.87
CA GLN A 732 -48.76 65.95 -52.64
C GLN A 732 -49.67 65.78 -53.86
N PHE A 733 -50.42 66.82 -54.20
CA PHE A 733 -51.24 66.90 -55.42
C PHE A 733 -50.80 68.08 -56.31
N PHE A 734 -51.21 68.07 -57.58
CA PHE A 734 -50.81 69.05 -58.59
C PHE A 734 -51.98 69.88 -59.10
N TYR A 735 -51.81 71.20 -59.13
CA TYR A 735 -52.88 72.13 -59.55
C TYR A 735 -52.86 72.35 -61.07
N TYR A 736 -53.68 71.60 -61.80
CA TYR A 736 -53.87 71.78 -63.24
C TYR A 736 -54.93 72.86 -63.53
N TYR A 737 -54.47 74.10 -63.78
CA TYR A 737 -55.30 75.31 -63.88
C TYR A 737 -56.44 75.30 -64.90
N LEU A 738 -56.42 74.43 -65.92
CA LEU A 738 -57.31 74.56 -67.10
C LEU A 738 -58.62 73.76 -67.03
N TYR A 739 -58.70 72.67 -66.25
CA TYR A 739 -59.93 71.88 -66.11
C TYR A 739 -60.06 71.36 -64.67
N TYR A 740 -60.83 72.06 -63.83
CA TYR A 740 -60.92 71.78 -62.39
C TYR A 740 -62.28 71.18 -61.98
N SER A 741 -62.45 69.89 -62.27
CA SER A 741 -63.13 69.00 -61.32
C SER A 741 -62.17 68.72 -60.16
N GLY A 742 -62.62 68.94 -58.93
CA GLY A 742 -61.94 68.45 -57.73
C GLY A 742 -62.22 66.96 -57.53
N GLY A 743 -61.47 66.30 -56.64
CA GLY A 743 -61.62 64.86 -56.39
C GLY A 743 -60.47 63.98 -56.86
N ASP A 744 -59.27 64.52 -57.14
CA ASP A 744 -58.07 63.68 -57.03
C ASP A 744 -57.93 63.25 -55.56
N THR A 745 -57.71 61.96 -55.29
CA THR A 745 -57.60 61.42 -53.92
C THR A 745 -56.37 60.54 -53.74
N ALA A 746 -55.94 60.39 -52.49
CA ALA A 746 -54.95 59.38 -52.11
C ALA A 746 -55.19 58.91 -50.66
N GLU A 747 -55.15 57.61 -50.43
CA GLU A 747 -55.42 56.96 -49.14
C GLU A 747 -54.27 56.04 -48.73
N PHE A 748 -53.82 56.17 -47.48
CA PHE A 748 -53.01 55.12 -46.84
C PHE A 748 -53.89 53.92 -46.51
N ILE A 749 -53.57 52.77 -47.09
CA ILE A 749 -54.35 51.54 -46.93
C ILE A 749 -54.44 51.12 -45.45
N LYS A 750 -55.60 50.60 -45.04
CA LYS A 750 -55.81 49.84 -43.81
C LYS A 750 -56.00 48.37 -44.20
N LEU A 751 -55.09 47.50 -43.77
CA LEU A 751 -55.32 46.06 -43.86
C LEU A 751 -56.47 45.69 -42.91
N SER A 752 -57.38 44.81 -43.33
CA SER A 752 -58.28 44.14 -42.40
C SER A 752 -57.48 43.20 -41.49
N GLN A 753 -57.96 43.04 -40.26
CA GLN A 753 -57.60 41.92 -39.41
C GLN A 753 -58.76 40.93 -39.51
N ASP A 754 -58.51 39.84 -40.24
CA ASP A 754 -59.36 38.65 -40.29
C ASP A 754 -58.86 37.62 -39.26
#